data_AF-A0A830GE24-F1
#
_entry.id   AF-A0A830GE24-F1
#
_cell.length_a   1.000
_cell.length_b   1.000
_cell.length_c   1.000
_cell.angle_alpha   90.00
_cell.angle_beta   90.00
_cell.angle_gamma   90.00
#
_symmetry.space_group_name_H-M   'P 1'
#
loop_
_entity.id
_entity.type
_entity.pdbx_description
1 polymer ?
#
loop_
_entity_poly.entity_id
_entity_poly.type
_entity_poly.pdbx_seq_one_letter_code
_entity_poly.pdbx_strand_id
1 'polypeptide(L)'
;MNIAYEHANPQAGNESFLIRIDEAHTERTACILVDAGDGVNLDATLNDDDYLAAILLTHAHLDHYQALDDAHRDGAPILTSPSTASILEDVFAEGAHRYDLSNTDELLSRVESISEWHDILGETVAVRPIPVGHTPGASGFLIRVDDGEDRIRMLATGDFTERDAATYRGFDPGAYPDVDVLFLTAATNDGFEDELTEAVGTIVERTNAGSKTLCTASGLTGVHLATLLAGVDDELDVRVPVVLAGQVAKLYDALGYNYEDVTTVPTFESTADCFEHGAVTIAGPEVPVEGSSGRLFESIDEDPSASLVQVQGGSTDAMTNSDFAGTVSAHEFSNHPTEELLDEVVEAVSPTHVVVEHQRSRSLERYKDKWDSFSWATGSRGVETLYSDGEYLAPPWVTDHVKQRVQNRGGQLDTSRADGAVLDAMESIPELGRRDEIDLDQEGVGVAALENRLHIGTTTSSETEHAPSTANEQATEGAADGGLYRTTGPDLPEPTNGESTSSEGSTEEKAALIDTIQPPDNGETPTDEDETTENGGERAESTDKTAVSEDITQESQRADESAGSDDSSPAREATDDESAAPIADETSVALTVEVDPAVRKLAVQQANDESVSLAIFARQAVDAYLADVLRGESPWEDAESTERSFAFEADPALAELLSRAVVEAEEDTAEEYVLDRIKDAIGLGNDRTVDIAGSESLIKQIDAVVENPQSPHETTDEVVQAAVERVVLSG
;
A
#
# COMPACT_ATOMS: atom_id res chain seq x y z
N MET A 1 -31.37 -14.47 8.18
CA MET A 1 -30.58 -13.49 7.40
C MET A 1 -29.34 -14.14 6.80
N ASN A 2 -28.82 -13.62 5.68
CA ASN A 2 -27.53 -14.00 5.12
C ASN A 2 -26.58 -12.79 5.05
N ILE A 3 -25.32 -12.99 5.42
CA ILE A 3 -24.24 -12.01 5.26
C ILE A 3 -23.13 -12.63 4.43
N ALA A 4 -22.75 -11.94 3.35
CA ALA A 4 -21.64 -12.30 2.50
C ALA A 4 -20.76 -11.08 2.23
N TYR A 5 -19.54 -11.31 1.77
CA TYR A 5 -18.64 -10.25 1.31
C TYR A 5 -18.00 -10.62 -0.03
N GLU A 6 -17.47 -9.62 -0.74
CA GLU A 6 -16.71 -9.78 -1.97
C GLU A 6 -15.65 -8.67 -2.04
N HIS A 7 -14.40 -9.01 -2.33
CA HIS A 7 -13.37 -7.98 -2.59
C HIS A 7 -13.72 -7.25 -3.89
N ALA A 8 -13.79 -5.91 -3.82
CA ALA A 8 -14.19 -5.07 -4.94
C ALA A 8 -13.02 -4.79 -5.89
N ASN A 9 -11.78 -4.82 -5.39
CA ASN A 9 -10.57 -4.57 -6.18
C ASN A 9 -9.38 -5.49 -5.85
N PRO A 10 -9.54 -6.83 -5.85
CA PRO A 10 -8.51 -7.77 -5.37
C PRO A 10 -7.20 -7.80 -6.19
N GLN A 11 -7.12 -7.06 -7.30
CA GLN A 11 -5.94 -6.95 -8.16
C GLN A 11 -5.29 -5.56 -8.13
N ALA A 12 -5.92 -4.58 -7.47
CA ALA A 12 -5.49 -3.18 -7.46
C ALA A 12 -5.10 -2.67 -6.06
N GLY A 13 -5.04 -3.56 -5.05
CA GLY A 13 -4.58 -3.25 -3.69
C GLY A 13 -5.32 -4.07 -2.63
N ASN A 14 -6.54 -4.51 -2.96
CA ASN A 14 -7.42 -5.30 -2.09
C ASN A 14 -7.88 -4.53 -0.84
N GLU A 15 -8.06 -3.23 -0.95
CA GLU A 15 -8.46 -2.30 0.10
C GLU A 15 -9.97 -2.04 0.12
N SER A 16 -10.66 -2.30 -0.99
CA SER A 16 -12.10 -2.09 -1.12
C SER A 16 -12.88 -3.40 -1.16
N PHE A 17 -13.98 -3.47 -0.43
CA PHE A 17 -14.83 -4.67 -0.37
C PHE A 17 -16.30 -4.31 -0.19
N LEU A 18 -17.16 -5.23 -0.65
CA LEU A 18 -18.60 -5.08 -0.65
C LEU A 18 -19.22 -6.08 0.33
N ILE A 19 -19.99 -5.58 1.30
CA ILE A 19 -20.77 -6.38 2.23
C ILE A 19 -22.19 -6.51 1.69
N ARG A 20 -22.73 -7.73 1.66
CA ARG A 20 -24.09 -8.05 1.19
C ARG A 20 -24.94 -8.53 2.34
N ILE A 21 -26.10 -7.90 2.51
CA ILE A 21 -27.06 -8.20 3.56
C ILE A 21 -28.37 -8.59 2.89
N ASP A 22 -28.67 -9.89 2.92
CA ASP A 22 -29.87 -10.48 2.34
C ASP A 22 -30.86 -10.84 3.47
N GLU A 23 -31.99 -10.13 3.48
CA GLU A 23 -33.11 -10.38 4.35
C GLU A 23 -34.19 -11.17 3.60
N ALA A 24 -34.69 -12.26 4.19
CA ALA A 24 -35.67 -13.15 3.56
C ALA A 24 -37.02 -12.48 3.18
N HIS A 25 -37.24 -11.23 3.57
CA HIS A 25 -38.47 -10.46 3.35
C HIS A 25 -38.29 -9.27 2.40
N THR A 26 -37.08 -9.03 1.89
CA THR A 26 -36.79 -7.96 0.93
C THR A 26 -36.70 -8.50 -0.49
N GLU A 27 -37.15 -7.71 -1.47
CA GLU A 27 -37.06 -8.07 -2.89
C GLU A 27 -35.66 -7.81 -3.49
N ARG A 28 -34.81 -7.06 -2.80
CA ARG A 28 -33.46 -6.68 -3.26
C ARG A 28 -32.46 -6.81 -2.12
N THR A 29 -31.23 -7.21 -2.44
CA THR A 29 -30.13 -7.35 -1.49
C THR A 29 -29.46 -5.99 -1.28
N ALA A 30 -29.35 -5.56 -0.03
CA ALA A 30 -28.65 -4.32 0.29
C ALA A 30 -27.15 -4.54 0.35
N CYS A 31 -26.39 -3.67 -0.30
CA CYS A 31 -24.93 -3.74 -0.33
C CYS A 31 -24.30 -2.49 0.28
N ILE A 32 -23.25 -2.68 1.06
CA ILE A 32 -22.42 -1.60 1.63
C ILE A 32 -21.03 -1.75 1.06
N LEU A 33 -20.57 -0.72 0.35
CA LEU A 33 -19.18 -0.66 -0.11
C LEU A 33 -18.33 0.00 0.98
N VAL A 34 -17.23 -0.62 1.36
CA VAL A 34 -16.19 0.00 2.20
C VAL A 34 -15.04 0.40 1.29
N ASP A 35 -14.77 1.70 1.24
CA ASP A 35 -13.84 2.36 0.34
C ASP A 35 -14.07 2.11 -1.17
N ALA A 36 -13.52 2.97 -2.00
CA ALA A 36 -13.64 2.90 -3.45
C ALA A 36 -12.29 3.21 -4.11
N GLY A 37 -11.32 2.36 -3.84
CA GLY A 37 -9.96 2.42 -4.37
C GLY A 37 -9.84 2.12 -5.85
N ASP A 38 -8.60 2.08 -6.35
CA ASP A 38 -8.34 1.82 -7.77
C ASP A 38 -8.94 0.47 -8.19
N GLY A 39 -9.42 0.38 -9.43
CA GLY A 39 -9.94 -0.86 -10.01
C GLY A 39 -11.29 -1.36 -9.48
N VAL A 40 -11.98 -0.63 -8.58
CA VAL A 40 -13.35 -0.96 -8.17
C VAL A 40 -14.30 -0.84 -9.35
N ASN A 41 -15.05 -1.90 -9.64
CA ASN A 41 -16.05 -1.92 -10.72
C ASN A 41 -17.35 -2.57 -10.27
N LEU A 42 -18.25 -1.76 -9.71
CA LEU A 42 -19.53 -2.25 -9.20
C LEU A 42 -20.51 -2.71 -10.30
N ASP A 43 -20.31 -2.36 -11.58
CA ASP A 43 -21.12 -2.91 -12.67
C ASP A 43 -20.83 -4.40 -12.90
N ALA A 44 -19.62 -4.84 -12.60
CA ALA A 44 -19.22 -6.24 -12.68
C ALA A 44 -19.49 -6.99 -11.37
N THR A 45 -19.51 -6.29 -10.23
CA THR A 45 -19.64 -6.87 -8.89
C THR A 45 -21.10 -6.99 -8.44
N LEU A 46 -21.97 -6.00 -8.69
CA LEU A 46 -23.37 -6.06 -8.25
C LEU A 46 -24.22 -6.97 -9.15
N ASN A 47 -25.04 -7.83 -8.55
CA ASN A 47 -26.05 -8.61 -9.23
C ASN A 47 -27.27 -7.74 -9.58
N ASP A 48 -28.12 -8.23 -10.49
CA ASP A 48 -29.35 -7.53 -10.92
C ASP A 48 -30.29 -7.17 -9.75
N ASP A 49 -30.33 -8.00 -8.71
CA ASP A 49 -31.18 -7.82 -7.53
C ASP A 49 -30.47 -7.06 -6.38
N ASP A 50 -29.21 -6.67 -6.55
CA ASP A 50 -28.45 -5.89 -5.56
C ASP A 50 -28.72 -4.38 -5.72
N TYR A 51 -28.54 -3.61 -4.65
CA TYR A 51 -28.44 -2.15 -4.70
C TYR A 51 -27.42 -1.63 -3.70
N LEU A 52 -26.81 -0.49 -4.01
CA LEU A 52 -25.87 0.16 -3.11
C LEU A 52 -26.64 0.99 -2.07
N ALA A 53 -26.55 0.59 -0.80
CA ALA A 53 -27.22 1.23 0.32
C ALA A 53 -26.39 2.35 0.94
N ALA A 54 -25.05 2.21 0.98
CA ALA A 54 -24.12 3.23 1.42
C ALA A 54 -22.70 2.92 0.92
N ILE A 55 -21.86 3.95 0.91
CA ILE A 55 -20.39 3.83 0.83
C ILE A 55 -19.82 4.30 2.16
N LEU A 56 -18.95 3.50 2.78
CA LEU A 56 -18.21 3.88 3.99
C LEU A 56 -16.80 4.28 3.56
N LEU A 57 -16.46 5.56 3.63
CA LEU A 57 -15.13 6.06 3.28
C LEU A 57 -14.29 6.21 4.56
N THR A 58 -13.26 5.38 4.71
CA THR A 58 -12.43 5.30 5.92
C THR A 58 -11.55 6.53 6.08
N HIS A 59 -10.88 6.95 5.01
CA HIS A 59 -10.00 8.10 5.00
C HIS A 59 -9.72 8.62 3.58
N ALA A 60 -8.91 9.69 3.47
CA ALA A 60 -8.72 10.45 2.24
C ALA A 60 -7.36 10.20 1.55
N HIS A 61 -6.85 8.96 1.60
CA HIS A 61 -5.79 8.53 0.69
C HIS A 61 -6.37 8.09 -0.65
N LEU A 62 -5.58 8.28 -1.72
CA LEU A 62 -6.06 8.10 -3.09
C LEU A 62 -6.57 6.68 -3.34
N ASP A 63 -5.83 5.68 -2.87
CA ASP A 63 -6.18 4.26 -2.91
C ASP A 63 -7.48 3.92 -2.17
N HIS A 64 -8.12 4.83 -1.45
CA HIS A 64 -9.43 4.58 -0.81
C HIS A 64 -10.59 5.31 -1.49
N TYR A 65 -10.36 6.24 -2.43
CA TYR A 65 -11.44 6.97 -3.11
C TYR A 65 -11.28 7.12 -4.63
N GLN A 66 -10.18 6.63 -5.22
CA GLN A 66 -9.85 6.91 -6.62
C GLN A 66 -10.97 6.53 -7.61
N ALA A 67 -11.70 5.44 -7.39
CA ALA A 67 -12.82 5.00 -8.23
C ALA A 67 -14.20 5.35 -7.65
N LEU A 68 -14.27 6.32 -6.74
CA LEU A 68 -15.51 6.66 -6.04
C LEU A 68 -16.60 7.20 -6.98
N ASP A 69 -16.23 7.92 -8.04
CA ASP A 69 -17.16 8.43 -9.06
C ASP A 69 -17.77 7.34 -9.92
N ASP A 70 -16.99 6.31 -10.28
CA ASP A 70 -17.45 5.12 -11.01
C ASP A 70 -18.26 4.16 -10.12
N ALA A 71 -17.89 4.05 -8.84
CA ALA A 71 -18.59 3.21 -7.87
C ALA A 71 -19.94 3.82 -7.44
N HIS A 72 -20.01 5.14 -7.26
CA HIS A 72 -21.18 5.80 -6.69
C HIS A 72 -22.43 5.67 -7.60
N ARG A 73 -23.50 5.11 -7.03
CA ARG A 73 -24.76 4.81 -7.71
C ARG A 73 -25.93 4.77 -6.72
N ASP A 74 -27.14 4.58 -7.25
CA ASP A 74 -28.40 4.48 -6.48
C ASP A 74 -28.71 5.69 -5.57
N GLY A 75 -27.92 6.77 -5.65
CA GLY A 75 -27.99 7.90 -4.74
C GLY A 75 -27.53 7.57 -3.32
N ALA A 76 -26.72 6.52 -3.16
CA ALA A 76 -26.20 6.05 -1.88
C ALA A 76 -25.40 7.16 -1.16
N PRO A 77 -25.61 7.38 0.15
CA PRO A 77 -24.79 8.31 0.92
C PRO A 77 -23.35 7.79 1.04
N ILE A 78 -22.40 8.73 1.07
CA ILE A 78 -20.99 8.48 1.35
C ILE A 78 -20.75 8.87 2.81
N LEU A 79 -20.71 7.88 3.69
CA LEU A 79 -20.59 8.07 5.13
C LEU A 79 -19.11 8.10 5.52
N THR A 80 -18.70 9.13 6.27
CA THR A 80 -17.31 9.26 6.74
C THR A 80 -17.21 10.04 8.05
N SER A 81 -16.03 10.07 8.65
CA SER A 81 -15.77 10.86 9.87
C SER A 81 -15.94 12.36 9.59
N PRO A 82 -16.25 13.21 10.60
CA PRO A 82 -16.35 14.64 10.39
C PRO A 82 -15.05 15.27 9.89
N SER A 83 -13.92 14.73 10.32
CA SER A 83 -12.59 15.21 9.94
C SER A 83 -12.26 14.87 8.49
N THR A 84 -12.50 13.62 8.05
CA THR A 84 -12.36 13.25 6.64
C THR A 84 -13.31 14.07 5.78
N ALA A 85 -14.59 14.20 6.15
CA ALA A 85 -15.55 15.02 5.41
C ALA A 85 -15.09 16.47 5.23
N SER A 86 -14.43 17.06 6.24
CA SER A 86 -14.00 18.47 6.21
C SER A 86 -12.93 18.76 5.15
N ILE A 87 -12.19 17.75 4.72
CA ILE A 87 -11.11 17.89 3.73
C ILE A 87 -11.48 17.41 2.33
N LEU A 88 -12.61 16.73 2.15
CA LEU A 88 -12.96 16.11 0.86
C LEU A 88 -13.12 17.11 -0.29
N GLU A 89 -13.52 18.36 -0.03
CA GLU A 89 -13.59 19.39 -1.08
C GLU A 89 -12.21 19.63 -1.71
N ASP A 90 -11.18 19.85 -0.87
CA ASP A 90 -9.81 20.06 -1.33
C ASP A 90 -9.17 18.78 -1.89
N VAL A 91 -9.48 17.62 -1.30
CA VAL A 91 -8.98 16.31 -1.75
C VAL A 91 -9.55 15.97 -3.13
N PHE A 92 -10.86 16.10 -3.34
CA PHE A 92 -11.49 15.81 -4.62
C PHE A 92 -11.13 16.83 -5.70
N ALA A 93 -10.92 18.10 -5.34
CA ALA A 93 -10.38 19.08 -6.29
C ALA A 93 -9.00 18.68 -6.81
N GLU A 94 -8.14 18.14 -5.94
CA GLU A 94 -6.84 17.60 -6.34
C GLU A 94 -6.97 16.28 -7.11
N GLY A 95 -7.88 15.40 -6.67
CA GLY A 95 -8.30 14.17 -7.34
C GLY A 95 -8.69 14.41 -8.81
N ALA A 96 -9.56 15.39 -9.04
CA ALA A 96 -10.01 15.77 -10.38
C ALA A 96 -8.90 16.42 -11.22
N HIS A 97 -7.92 17.06 -10.57
CA HIS A 97 -6.83 17.71 -11.27
C HIS A 97 -5.75 16.71 -11.73
N ARG A 98 -5.48 15.66 -10.94
CA ARG A 98 -4.34 14.76 -11.15
C ARG A 98 -4.69 13.30 -11.43
N TYR A 99 -5.85 12.83 -11.01
CA TYR A 99 -6.19 11.40 -10.95
C TYR A 99 -7.52 11.06 -11.62
N ASP A 100 -7.96 11.91 -12.55
CA ASP A 100 -9.17 11.74 -13.38
C ASP A 100 -10.50 11.56 -12.61
N LEU A 101 -10.54 11.84 -11.30
CA LEU A 101 -11.78 11.80 -10.51
C LEU A 101 -12.80 12.79 -11.08
N SER A 102 -13.97 12.29 -11.45
CA SER A 102 -15.04 13.10 -12.04
C SER A 102 -16.22 13.31 -11.08
N ASN A 103 -17.20 14.12 -11.50
CA ASN A 103 -18.45 14.35 -10.76
C ASN A 103 -18.29 14.77 -9.29
N THR A 104 -17.20 15.46 -8.95
CA THR A 104 -16.84 15.80 -7.56
C THR A 104 -17.93 16.59 -6.83
N ASP A 105 -18.57 17.56 -7.49
CA ASP A 105 -19.71 18.31 -6.92
C ASP A 105 -20.89 17.39 -6.53
N GLU A 106 -21.17 16.37 -7.34
CA GLU A 106 -22.24 15.40 -7.07
C GLU A 106 -21.83 14.49 -5.90
N LEU A 107 -20.60 13.98 -5.90
CA LEU A 107 -20.07 13.16 -4.80
C LEU A 107 -20.10 13.93 -3.48
N LEU A 108 -19.61 15.17 -3.45
CA LEU A 108 -19.63 16.02 -2.25
C LEU A 108 -21.06 16.27 -1.74
N SER A 109 -22.05 16.35 -2.64
CA SER A 109 -23.46 16.48 -2.24
C SER A 109 -24.04 15.23 -1.57
N ARG A 110 -23.33 14.10 -1.65
CA ARG A 110 -23.68 12.80 -1.07
C ARG A 110 -22.87 12.44 0.16
N VAL A 111 -21.83 13.23 0.47
CA VAL A 111 -21.03 13.06 1.69
C VAL A 111 -21.87 13.43 2.90
N GLU A 112 -21.97 12.50 3.85
CA GLU A 112 -22.57 12.73 5.16
C GLU A 112 -21.54 12.42 6.25
N SER A 113 -21.15 13.45 7.01
CA SER A 113 -20.30 13.28 8.17
C SER A 113 -21.08 12.65 9.33
N ILE A 114 -20.59 11.54 9.86
CA ILE A 114 -21.20 10.83 11.00
C ILE A 114 -20.17 10.67 12.14
N SER A 115 -20.61 10.77 13.39
CA SER A 115 -19.76 10.60 14.58
C SER A 115 -20.34 9.65 15.63
N GLU A 116 -21.63 9.35 15.49
CA GLU A 116 -22.38 8.41 16.31
C GLU A 116 -22.97 7.31 15.42
N TRP A 117 -23.76 6.40 16.00
CA TRP A 117 -24.49 5.41 15.22
C TRP A 117 -25.43 6.10 14.21
N HIS A 118 -25.36 5.66 12.96
CA HIS A 118 -26.16 6.12 11.85
C HIS A 118 -26.86 4.93 11.19
N ASP A 119 -28.18 5.00 11.08
CA ASP A 119 -29.00 3.95 10.50
C ASP A 119 -28.97 4.03 8.96
N ILE A 120 -28.49 2.97 8.30
CA ILE A 120 -28.46 2.86 6.83
C ILE A 120 -29.76 2.23 6.33
N LEU A 121 -30.21 1.14 6.98
CA LEU A 121 -31.39 0.36 6.60
C LEU A 121 -32.41 0.31 7.74
N GLY A 122 -32.85 1.47 8.21
CA GLY A 122 -33.77 1.55 9.35
C GLY A 122 -33.18 0.89 10.60
N GLU A 123 -33.95 0.07 11.30
CA GLU A 123 -33.49 -0.60 12.52
C GLU A 123 -32.55 -1.80 12.23
N THR A 124 -32.48 -2.27 10.96
CA THR A 124 -31.68 -3.46 10.61
C THR A 124 -30.19 -3.17 10.61
N VAL A 125 -29.74 -2.13 9.90
CA VAL A 125 -28.31 -1.86 9.71
C VAL A 125 -27.95 -0.47 10.19
N ALA A 126 -27.00 -0.41 11.11
CA ALA A 126 -26.43 0.84 11.60
C ALA A 126 -24.90 0.77 11.55
N VAL A 127 -24.27 1.92 11.31
CA VAL A 127 -22.81 2.07 11.28
C VAL A 127 -22.34 3.17 12.20
N ARG A 128 -21.12 3.05 12.70
CA ARG A 128 -20.48 4.10 13.51
C ARG A 128 -18.98 4.14 13.20
N PRO A 129 -18.42 5.31 12.84
CA PRO A 129 -16.99 5.43 12.69
C PRO A 129 -16.27 5.32 14.05
N ILE A 130 -15.04 4.83 14.01
CA ILE A 130 -14.17 4.66 15.17
C ILE A 130 -12.76 5.19 14.88
N PRO A 131 -12.01 5.67 15.90
CA PRO A 131 -10.63 6.10 15.69
C PRO A 131 -9.72 4.91 15.37
N VAL A 132 -8.81 5.12 14.42
CA VAL A 132 -7.89 4.08 13.93
C VAL A 132 -6.46 4.58 13.71
N GLY A 133 -6.15 5.85 13.99
CA GLY A 133 -4.82 6.41 13.71
C GLY A 133 -4.54 6.51 12.21
N HIS A 134 -3.36 6.06 11.77
CA HIS A 134 -2.86 6.04 10.39
C HIS A 134 -2.63 7.41 9.74
N THR A 135 -3.67 8.23 9.59
CA THR A 135 -3.59 9.57 8.99
C THR A 135 -4.63 10.51 9.63
N PRO A 136 -4.43 11.84 9.63
CA PRO A 136 -5.33 12.77 10.30
C PRO A 136 -6.78 12.64 9.81
N GLY A 137 -7.68 12.29 10.72
CA GLY A 137 -9.12 12.14 10.46
C GLY A 137 -9.57 10.75 10.01
N ALA A 138 -8.64 9.80 9.80
CA ALA A 138 -9.00 8.44 9.42
C ALA A 138 -9.88 7.75 10.47
N SER A 139 -10.77 6.90 9.96
CA SER A 139 -11.68 6.12 10.79
C SER A 139 -11.92 4.74 10.22
N GLY A 140 -12.02 3.75 11.10
CA GLY A 140 -12.65 2.47 10.80
C GLY A 140 -14.15 2.56 11.04
N PHE A 141 -14.89 1.48 10.75
CA PHE A 141 -16.33 1.42 10.96
C PHE A 141 -16.75 0.18 11.73
N LEU A 142 -17.51 0.40 12.79
CA LEU A 142 -18.36 -0.62 13.39
C LEU A 142 -19.67 -0.71 12.62
N ILE A 143 -20.06 -1.91 12.23
CA ILE A 143 -21.30 -2.19 11.50
C ILE A 143 -22.12 -3.15 12.36
N ARG A 144 -23.37 -2.80 12.63
CA ARG A 144 -24.32 -3.66 13.34
C ARG A 144 -25.43 -4.05 12.37
N VAL A 145 -25.70 -5.35 12.30
CA VAL A 145 -26.83 -5.92 11.59
C VAL A 145 -27.71 -6.65 12.61
N ASP A 146 -28.99 -6.32 12.66
CA ASP A 146 -29.98 -6.86 13.60
C ASP A 146 -31.30 -7.12 12.86
N ASP A 147 -31.65 -8.38 12.62
CA ASP A 147 -32.93 -8.75 11.97
C ASP A 147 -34.03 -9.12 13.00
N GLY A 148 -33.75 -8.92 14.30
CA GLY A 148 -34.61 -9.26 15.43
C GLY A 148 -34.49 -10.72 15.91
N GLU A 149 -33.94 -11.63 15.11
CA GLU A 149 -33.59 -13.00 15.53
C GLU A 149 -32.08 -13.13 15.76
N ASP A 150 -31.30 -12.57 14.85
CA ASP A 150 -29.85 -12.62 14.80
C ASP A 150 -29.25 -11.21 14.91
N ARG A 151 -28.13 -11.11 15.64
CA ARG A 151 -27.37 -9.86 15.76
C ARG A 151 -25.91 -10.12 15.46
N ILE A 152 -25.40 -9.44 14.43
CA ILE A 152 -24.02 -9.58 13.96
C ILE A 152 -23.34 -8.22 14.05
N ARG A 153 -22.11 -8.22 14.58
CA ARG A 153 -21.25 -7.05 14.63
C ARG A 153 -20.02 -7.27 13.77
N MET A 154 -19.76 -6.32 12.88
CA MET A 154 -18.58 -6.31 12.05
C MET A 154 -17.73 -5.08 12.37
N LEU A 155 -16.42 -5.20 12.18
CA LEU A 155 -15.47 -4.10 12.29
C LEU A 155 -14.63 -4.06 11.02
N ALA A 156 -14.67 -2.95 10.29
CA ALA A 156 -13.74 -2.63 9.23
C ALA A 156 -12.70 -1.66 9.77
N THR A 157 -11.42 -2.04 9.78
CA THR A 157 -10.37 -1.16 10.30
C THR A 157 -10.08 0.01 9.35
N GLY A 158 -10.19 -0.23 8.04
CA GLY A 158 -9.43 0.59 7.08
C GLY A 158 -7.94 0.51 7.39
N ASP A 159 -7.16 1.43 6.86
CA ASP A 159 -5.78 1.57 7.27
C ASP A 159 -5.70 2.12 8.69
N PHE A 160 -4.91 1.46 9.54
CA PHE A 160 -4.92 1.70 10.97
C PHE A 160 -3.52 1.62 11.58
N THR A 161 -3.40 2.07 12.82
CA THR A 161 -2.31 1.77 13.76
C THR A 161 -2.79 2.09 15.18
N GLU A 162 -2.11 1.61 16.21
CA GLU A 162 -2.39 2.04 17.60
C GLU A 162 -1.83 3.43 17.92
N ARG A 163 -0.93 3.93 17.08
CA ARG A 163 -0.37 5.27 17.21
C ARG A 163 -1.38 6.34 16.83
N ASP A 164 -1.25 7.48 17.47
CA ASP A 164 -1.93 8.68 17.02
C ASP A 164 -1.41 9.15 15.66
N ALA A 165 -2.24 9.93 14.96
CA ALA A 165 -1.85 10.60 13.73
C ALA A 165 -2.30 12.06 13.77
N ALA A 166 -1.39 12.96 14.13
CA ALA A 166 -1.66 14.37 14.36
C ALA A 166 -2.76 14.58 15.40
N THR A 167 -2.60 14.04 16.60
CA THR A 167 -3.52 14.06 17.74
C THR A 167 -4.83 13.32 17.53
N TYR A 168 -5.10 12.77 16.34
CA TYR A 168 -6.20 11.83 16.16
C TYR A 168 -5.81 10.50 16.78
N ARG A 169 -6.70 10.00 17.65
CA ARG A 169 -6.45 8.80 18.43
C ARG A 169 -6.19 7.58 17.52
N GLY A 170 -5.20 6.79 17.89
CA GLY A 170 -4.97 5.46 17.33
C GLY A 170 -6.08 4.42 17.62
N PHE A 171 -5.98 3.29 16.96
CA PHE A 171 -6.86 2.15 17.20
C PHE A 171 -6.63 1.56 18.61
N ASP A 172 -7.71 1.28 19.34
CA ASP A 172 -7.65 0.57 20.63
C ASP A 172 -8.43 -0.75 20.47
N PRO A 173 -7.77 -1.89 20.19
CA PRO A 173 -8.48 -3.15 19.98
C PRO A 173 -9.25 -3.61 21.22
N GLY A 174 -8.79 -3.22 22.42
CA GLY A 174 -9.45 -3.53 23.69
C GLY A 174 -10.80 -2.84 23.87
N ALA A 175 -11.08 -1.77 23.12
CA ALA A 175 -12.37 -1.07 23.12
C ALA A 175 -13.47 -1.80 22.33
N TYR A 176 -13.13 -2.82 21.55
CA TYR A 176 -14.05 -3.50 20.63
C TYR A 176 -14.19 -5.01 20.88
N PRO A 177 -14.50 -5.46 22.11
CA PRO A 177 -14.85 -6.86 22.33
C PRO A 177 -16.15 -7.22 21.59
N ASP A 178 -16.34 -8.52 21.35
CA ASP A 178 -17.57 -9.10 20.78
C ASP A 178 -17.88 -8.70 19.33
N VAL A 179 -16.86 -8.43 18.51
CA VAL A 179 -16.99 -8.37 17.05
C VAL A 179 -17.04 -9.79 16.48
N ASP A 180 -17.99 -10.07 15.60
CA ASP A 180 -18.13 -11.38 14.96
C ASP A 180 -17.26 -11.49 13.70
N VAL A 181 -17.16 -10.41 12.92
CA VAL A 181 -16.37 -10.34 11.68
C VAL A 181 -15.44 -9.14 11.73
N LEU A 182 -14.13 -9.37 11.62
CA LEU A 182 -13.12 -8.33 11.52
C LEU A 182 -12.59 -8.28 10.08
N PHE A 183 -12.80 -7.18 9.38
CA PHE A 183 -12.09 -6.84 8.14
C PHE A 183 -10.83 -6.07 8.52
N LEU A 184 -9.68 -6.72 8.37
CA LEU A 184 -8.37 -6.32 8.88
C LEU A 184 -7.45 -5.96 7.72
N THR A 185 -7.07 -4.69 7.62
CA THR A 185 -5.93 -4.26 6.78
C THR A 185 -4.66 -4.96 7.28
N ALA A 186 -3.95 -5.64 6.38
CA ALA A 186 -2.73 -6.36 6.73
C ALA A 186 -1.47 -5.80 6.06
N ALA A 187 -1.53 -4.57 5.55
CA ALA A 187 -0.36 -3.75 5.30
C ALA A 187 0.38 -3.49 6.62
N THR A 188 1.70 -3.66 6.61
CA THR A 188 2.54 -3.59 7.82
C THR A 188 3.82 -2.81 7.57
N ASN A 189 4.31 -2.10 8.58
CA ASN A 189 5.62 -1.45 8.57
C ASN A 189 6.27 -1.47 9.96
N ASP A 190 7.29 -2.30 10.14
CA ASP A 190 8.01 -2.42 11.41
C ASP A 190 9.03 -1.29 11.64
N GLY A 191 9.43 -0.56 10.60
CA GLY A 191 10.45 0.50 10.67
C GLY A 191 9.88 1.92 10.86
N PHE A 192 8.56 2.06 10.95
CA PHE A 192 7.89 3.38 10.93
C PHE A 192 8.42 4.36 11.98
N GLU A 193 8.54 3.94 13.24
CA GLU A 193 8.90 4.82 14.35
C GLU A 193 10.35 5.34 14.22
N ASP A 194 11.27 4.47 13.78
CA ASP A 194 12.65 4.83 13.54
C ASP A 194 12.76 5.83 12.38
N GLU A 195 12.11 5.57 11.25
CA GLU A 195 12.11 6.46 10.08
C GLU A 195 11.44 7.81 10.37
N LEU A 196 10.31 7.81 11.10
CA LEU A 196 9.64 9.03 11.53
C LEU A 196 10.54 9.88 12.43
N THR A 197 11.19 9.24 13.41
CA THR A 197 12.12 9.91 14.33
C THR A 197 13.30 10.50 13.58
N GLU A 198 13.86 9.77 12.61
CA GLU A 198 14.95 10.23 11.77
C GLU A 198 14.53 11.39 10.86
N ALA A 199 13.33 11.35 10.28
CA ALA A 199 12.79 12.43 9.45
C ALA A 199 12.58 13.71 10.27
N VAL A 200 11.89 13.63 11.41
CA VAL A 200 11.66 14.76 12.32
C VAL A 200 13.00 15.31 12.82
N GLY A 201 13.91 14.44 13.27
CA GLY A 201 15.24 14.84 13.72
C GLY A 201 16.03 15.56 12.64
N THR A 202 16.00 15.07 11.40
CA THR A 202 16.66 15.71 10.26
C THR A 202 16.07 17.09 9.97
N ILE A 203 14.75 17.23 9.95
CA ILE A 203 14.09 18.53 9.73
C ILE A 203 14.50 19.54 10.80
N VAL A 204 14.44 19.14 12.08
CA VAL A 204 14.78 19.99 13.23
C VAL A 204 16.25 20.41 13.19
N GLU A 205 17.17 19.49 12.87
CA GLU A 205 18.60 19.78 12.75
C GLU A 205 18.89 20.79 11.64
N ARG A 206 18.31 20.60 10.44
CA ARG A 206 18.55 21.51 9.31
C ARG A 206 17.98 22.90 9.57
N THR A 207 16.81 22.95 10.18
CA THR A 207 16.15 24.20 10.57
C THR A 207 17.01 24.95 11.61
N ASN A 208 17.45 24.27 12.68
CA ASN A 208 18.32 24.87 13.70
C ASN A 208 19.72 25.26 13.20
N ALA A 209 20.22 24.60 12.15
CA ALA A 209 21.44 25.00 11.46
C ALA A 209 21.27 26.30 10.64
N GLY A 210 20.06 26.85 10.53
CA GLY A 210 19.74 28.06 9.77
C GLY A 210 19.60 27.81 8.27
N SER A 211 19.44 26.55 7.86
CA SER A 211 19.21 26.21 6.45
C SER A 211 17.85 26.75 5.99
N LYS A 212 17.72 26.94 4.68
CA LYS A 212 16.42 27.05 4.04
C LYS A 212 15.98 25.62 3.71
N THR A 213 15.06 25.07 4.49
CA THR A 213 14.68 23.66 4.40
C THR A 213 13.36 23.50 3.68
N LEU A 214 13.35 22.75 2.58
CA LEU A 214 12.13 22.26 1.94
C LEU A 214 11.91 20.81 2.37
N CYS A 215 10.79 20.54 3.01
CA CYS A 215 10.30 19.20 3.27
C CYS A 215 9.17 18.87 2.29
N THR A 216 9.29 17.76 1.58
CA THR A 216 8.28 17.32 0.61
C THR A 216 7.56 16.08 1.11
N ALA A 217 6.23 16.14 1.09
CA ALA A 217 5.37 15.09 1.64
C ALA A 217 4.00 15.11 0.95
N SER A 218 3.21 14.05 1.12
CA SER A 218 1.79 14.07 0.73
C SER A 218 1.03 15.12 1.55
N GLY A 219 -0.20 15.44 1.14
CA GLY A 219 -1.03 16.43 1.81
C GLY A 219 -1.20 16.15 3.31
N LEU A 220 -1.64 14.94 3.66
CA LEU A 220 -1.93 14.56 5.05
C LEU A 220 -0.67 14.22 5.84
N THR A 221 0.34 13.60 5.23
CA THR A 221 1.66 13.41 5.86
C THR A 221 2.28 14.75 6.22
N GLY A 222 2.15 15.76 5.36
CA GLY A 222 2.62 17.12 5.66
C GLY A 222 1.91 17.75 6.84
N VAL A 223 0.60 17.52 7.02
CA VAL A 223 -0.16 17.96 8.20
C VAL A 223 0.33 17.23 9.47
N HIS A 224 0.61 15.93 9.36
CA HIS A 224 1.15 15.14 10.46
C HIS A 224 2.52 15.68 10.89
N LEU A 225 3.46 15.84 9.96
CA LEU A 225 4.78 16.42 10.24
C LEU A 225 4.68 17.81 10.87
N ALA A 226 3.80 18.68 10.37
CA ALA A 226 3.59 20.00 10.96
C ALA A 226 3.13 19.93 12.43
N THR A 227 2.32 18.94 12.76
CA THR A 227 1.85 18.69 14.13
C THR A 227 2.98 18.17 15.01
N LEU A 228 3.80 17.24 14.51
CA LEU A 228 4.97 16.75 15.26
C LEU A 228 6.00 17.84 15.53
N LEU A 229 6.26 18.72 14.55
CA LEU A 229 7.19 19.84 14.73
C LEU A 229 6.67 20.88 15.73
N ALA A 230 5.35 21.09 15.79
CA ALA A 230 4.75 21.89 16.87
C ALA A 230 4.91 21.20 18.23
N GLY A 231 4.74 19.87 18.31
CA GLY A 231 5.00 19.10 19.52
C GLY A 231 6.45 19.13 19.99
N VAL A 232 7.42 19.17 19.07
CA VAL A 232 8.85 19.35 19.40
C VAL A 232 9.11 20.70 20.06
N ASP A 233 8.46 21.78 19.60
CA ASP A 233 8.57 23.09 20.24
C ASP A 233 7.98 23.05 21.66
N ASP A 234 6.78 22.48 21.81
CA ASP A 234 6.07 22.42 23.09
C ASP A 234 6.71 21.49 24.13
N GLU A 235 7.11 20.28 23.74
CA GLU A 235 7.60 19.23 24.64
C GLU A 235 9.12 19.34 24.89
N LEU A 236 9.90 19.69 23.86
CA LEU A 236 11.37 19.70 23.92
C LEU A 236 11.98 21.11 24.03
N ASP A 237 11.17 22.18 24.01
CA ASP A 237 11.60 23.59 24.05
C ASP A 237 12.58 23.92 22.89
N VAL A 238 12.35 23.29 21.73
CA VAL A 238 13.12 23.51 20.50
C VAL A 238 12.22 24.14 19.45
N ARG A 239 12.40 25.45 19.25
CA ARG A 239 11.60 26.20 18.30
C ARG A 239 11.85 25.82 16.85
N VAL A 240 10.78 25.41 16.15
CA VAL A 240 10.80 25.06 14.73
C VAL A 240 9.73 25.87 13.98
N PRO A 241 10.07 27.02 13.36
CA PRO A 241 9.14 27.73 12.50
C PRO A 241 8.77 26.89 11.27
N VAL A 242 7.48 26.70 11.03
CA VAL A 242 6.94 25.90 9.92
C VAL A 242 6.12 26.76 8.97
N VAL A 243 6.36 26.63 7.68
CA VAL A 243 5.52 27.20 6.62
C VAL A 243 4.88 26.07 5.83
N LEU A 244 3.55 25.99 5.82
CA LEU A 244 2.82 25.03 5.00
C LEU A 244 2.42 25.69 3.69
N ALA A 245 2.64 25.03 2.56
CA ALA A 245 2.32 25.58 1.25
C ALA A 245 1.43 24.65 0.41
N GLY A 246 0.52 25.26 -0.36
CA GLY A 246 -0.33 24.54 -1.30
C GLY A 246 -1.33 23.61 -0.60
N GLN A 247 -1.42 22.37 -1.06
CA GLN A 247 -2.41 21.40 -0.57
C GLN A 247 -2.26 21.11 0.93
N VAL A 248 -1.03 21.01 1.44
CA VAL A 248 -0.77 20.78 2.88
C VAL A 248 -1.40 21.88 3.73
N ALA A 249 -1.26 23.14 3.31
CA ALA A 249 -1.85 24.29 4.01
C ALA A 249 -3.39 24.27 3.98
N LYS A 250 -3.99 23.93 2.84
CA LYS A 250 -5.46 23.82 2.72
C LYS A 250 -6.01 22.76 3.66
N LEU A 251 -5.40 21.57 3.68
CA LEU A 251 -5.82 20.46 4.54
C LEU A 251 -5.63 20.80 6.03
N TYR A 252 -4.51 21.47 6.38
CA TYR A 252 -4.27 21.95 7.75
C TYR A 252 -5.36 22.93 8.21
N ASP A 253 -5.70 23.92 7.37
CA ASP A 253 -6.74 24.91 7.65
C ASP A 253 -8.13 24.26 7.74
N ALA A 254 -8.46 23.34 6.83
CA ALA A 254 -9.73 22.63 6.79
C ALA A 254 -9.95 21.70 8.00
N LEU A 255 -8.89 21.03 8.47
CA LEU A 255 -8.90 20.25 9.72
C LEU A 255 -8.90 21.14 10.97
N GLY A 256 -8.76 22.47 10.81
CA GLY A 256 -8.85 23.44 11.88
C GLY A 256 -7.69 23.37 12.87
N TYR A 257 -6.48 23.10 12.41
CA TYR A 257 -5.27 23.31 13.22
C TYR A 257 -4.88 24.80 13.24
N ASN A 258 -4.20 25.24 14.31
CA ASN A 258 -3.72 26.62 14.46
C ASN A 258 -2.63 26.70 15.55
N TYR A 259 -1.48 26.06 15.29
CA TYR A 259 -0.30 26.13 16.17
C TYR A 259 0.44 27.46 15.96
N GLU A 260 1.04 28.02 17.01
CA GLU A 260 1.61 29.38 17.00
C GLU A 260 2.75 29.56 15.99
N ASP A 261 3.60 28.55 15.84
CA ASP A 261 4.77 28.57 14.95
C ASP A 261 4.52 27.98 13.56
N VAL A 262 3.25 27.73 13.20
CA VAL A 262 2.84 27.27 11.87
C VAL A 262 2.18 28.40 11.08
N THR A 263 2.71 28.71 9.91
CA THR A 263 2.14 29.68 8.96
C THR A 263 1.61 28.95 7.74
N THR A 264 0.35 29.20 7.35
CA THR A 264 -0.26 28.60 6.15
C THR A 264 -0.22 29.53 4.94
N VAL A 265 0.17 28.98 3.79
CA VAL A 265 0.17 29.64 2.48
C VAL A 265 -0.55 28.75 1.46
N PRO A 266 -1.90 28.69 1.47
CA PRO A 266 -2.69 27.80 0.61
C PRO A 266 -2.48 28.03 -0.90
N THR A 267 -2.15 29.26 -1.27
CA THR A 267 -1.81 29.66 -2.65
C THR A 267 -0.72 30.72 -2.63
N PHE A 268 0.26 30.63 -3.54
CA PHE A 268 1.35 31.60 -3.64
C PHE A 268 1.71 31.95 -5.09
N GLU A 269 1.91 33.25 -5.33
CA GLU A 269 2.44 33.77 -6.59
C GLU A 269 3.98 33.77 -6.58
N SER A 270 4.59 34.11 -5.44
CA SER A 270 6.05 34.11 -5.26
C SER A 270 6.49 32.99 -4.33
N THR A 271 7.54 32.26 -4.70
CA THR A 271 8.16 31.25 -3.82
C THR A 271 8.86 31.88 -2.62
N ALA A 272 9.21 33.18 -2.69
CA ALA A 272 9.80 33.90 -1.58
C ALA A 272 8.85 34.05 -0.38
N ASP A 273 7.54 33.97 -0.61
CA ASP A 273 6.53 34.02 0.45
C ASP A 273 6.50 32.72 1.28
N CYS A 274 7.11 31.64 0.76
CA CYS A 274 7.08 30.33 1.37
C CYS A 274 8.36 29.97 2.14
N PHE A 275 9.44 30.75 2.02
CA PHE A 275 10.74 30.44 2.62
C PHE A 275 11.20 31.48 3.63
N GLU A 276 11.68 31.01 4.77
CA GLU A 276 12.40 31.78 5.77
C GLU A 276 13.68 31.03 6.18
N HIS A 277 14.74 31.76 6.52
CA HIS A 277 15.98 31.15 7.00
C HIS A 277 15.77 30.60 8.41
N GLY A 278 16.14 29.33 8.63
CA GLY A 278 15.87 28.67 9.90
C GLY A 278 14.39 28.37 10.11
N ALA A 279 13.65 28.20 9.01
CA ALA A 279 12.31 27.63 8.99
C ALA A 279 12.28 26.43 8.02
N VAL A 280 11.31 25.55 8.22
CA VAL A 280 10.99 24.48 7.26
C VAL A 280 9.72 24.82 6.49
N THR A 281 9.78 24.67 5.18
CA THR A 281 8.62 24.75 4.29
C THR A 281 8.15 23.34 3.97
N ILE A 282 6.90 22.99 4.27
CA ILE A 282 6.31 21.68 3.92
C ILE A 282 5.34 21.83 2.76
N ALA A 283 5.54 21.07 1.68
CA ALA A 283 4.70 21.11 0.49
C ALA A 283 4.65 19.76 -0.24
N GLY A 284 3.53 19.48 -0.91
CA GLY A 284 3.39 18.30 -1.78
C GLY A 284 3.45 18.61 -3.28
N PRO A 285 3.59 17.58 -4.13
CA PRO A 285 3.73 16.15 -3.79
C PRO A 285 5.10 15.75 -3.18
N GLU A 286 5.20 14.50 -2.75
CA GLU A 286 6.37 13.90 -2.05
C GLU A 286 7.68 13.99 -2.85
N VAL A 287 7.61 13.81 -4.17
CA VAL A 287 8.73 14.03 -5.08
C VAL A 287 8.56 15.40 -5.74
N PRO A 288 9.54 16.32 -5.63
CA PRO A 288 9.41 17.69 -6.11
C PRO A 288 9.64 17.83 -7.63
N VAL A 289 8.90 17.08 -8.45
CA VAL A 289 8.90 17.23 -9.92
C VAL A 289 7.79 18.15 -10.42
N GLU A 290 6.73 18.35 -9.63
CA GLU A 290 5.56 19.11 -10.02
C GLU A 290 4.86 19.77 -8.83
N GLY A 291 3.71 20.41 -9.07
CA GLY A 291 2.87 20.96 -8.01
C GLY A 291 3.55 22.08 -7.20
N SER A 292 3.24 22.15 -5.92
CA SER A 292 3.81 23.19 -5.04
C SER A 292 5.26 22.86 -4.67
N SER A 293 5.54 21.59 -4.35
CA SER A 293 6.90 21.15 -4.01
C SER A 293 7.88 21.34 -5.19
N GLY A 294 7.50 21.01 -6.43
CA GLY A 294 8.33 21.22 -7.61
C GLY A 294 8.65 22.70 -7.85
N ARG A 295 7.63 23.58 -7.81
CA ARG A 295 7.85 25.05 -7.93
C ARG A 295 8.78 25.59 -6.84
N LEU A 296 8.67 25.08 -5.62
CA LEU A 296 9.52 25.50 -4.51
C LEU A 296 10.94 24.96 -4.65
N PHE A 297 11.10 23.71 -5.08
CA PHE A 297 12.38 23.06 -5.33
C PHE A 297 13.19 23.77 -6.41
N GLU A 298 12.58 24.11 -7.55
CA GLU A 298 13.21 24.91 -8.63
C GLU A 298 13.78 26.26 -8.14
N SER A 299 13.33 26.78 -6.99
CA SER A 299 13.81 28.04 -6.44
C SER A 299 15.00 27.88 -5.48
N ILE A 300 15.33 26.65 -5.10
CA ILE A 300 16.41 26.33 -4.16
C ILE A 300 17.41 25.31 -4.71
N ASP A 301 17.15 24.71 -5.88
CA ASP A 301 17.92 23.61 -6.47
C ASP A 301 19.43 23.90 -6.60
N GLU A 302 19.78 25.13 -6.95
CA GLU A 302 21.14 25.64 -7.11
C GLU A 302 21.70 26.31 -5.81
N ASP A 303 20.99 26.27 -4.69
CA ASP A 303 21.41 26.85 -3.40
C ASP A 303 22.15 25.81 -2.55
N PRO A 304 23.49 25.84 -2.45
CA PRO A 304 24.26 24.86 -1.69
C PRO A 304 24.07 24.97 -0.17
N SER A 305 23.37 26.01 0.31
CA SER A 305 23.01 26.19 1.72
C SER A 305 21.62 25.69 2.08
N ALA A 306 20.82 25.31 1.07
CA ALA A 306 19.49 24.76 1.25
C ALA A 306 19.54 23.25 1.57
N SER A 307 18.45 22.76 2.13
CA SER A 307 18.24 21.34 2.43
C SER A 307 16.91 20.87 1.86
N LEU A 308 16.91 19.71 1.21
CA LEU A 308 15.73 18.99 0.78
C LEU A 308 15.55 17.75 1.67
N VAL A 309 14.39 17.61 2.29
CA VAL A 309 13.99 16.42 3.06
C VAL A 309 12.74 15.82 2.43
N GLN A 310 12.85 14.66 1.81
CA GLN A 310 11.74 13.98 1.15
C GLN A 310 11.17 12.94 2.10
N VAL A 311 9.86 12.98 2.32
CA VAL A 311 9.14 12.02 3.17
C VAL A 311 8.11 11.34 2.27
N GLN A 312 8.34 10.05 1.97
CA GLN A 312 7.70 9.36 0.83
C GLN A 312 6.98 8.08 1.26
N GLY A 313 5.84 7.77 0.63
CA GLY A 313 5.07 6.53 0.84
C GLY A 313 5.66 5.25 0.25
N GLY A 314 6.91 5.28 -0.25
CA GLY A 314 7.66 4.10 -0.71
C GLY A 314 7.53 3.72 -2.20
N SER A 315 6.59 4.31 -2.96
CA SER A 315 6.34 3.93 -4.36
C SER A 315 6.97 4.86 -5.41
N THR A 316 7.87 5.76 -5.02
CA THR A 316 8.42 6.80 -5.90
C THR A 316 9.93 6.97 -5.73
N ASP A 317 10.63 7.24 -6.83
CA ASP A 317 12.06 7.52 -6.80
C ASP A 317 12.35 8.89 -6.20
N ALA A 318 13.11 8.89 -5.11
CA ALA A 318 13.57 10.11 -4.44
C ALA A 318 14.57 10.87 -5.31
N MET A 319 14.56 12.20 -5.22
CA MET A 319 15.68 13.03 -5.70
C MET A 319 16.95 12.68 -4.95
N THR A 320 18.10 12.82 -5.61
CA THR A 320 19.40 12.51 -5.05
C THR A 320 20.33 13.73 -5.05
N ASN A 321 21.54 13.58 -4.50
CA ASN A 321 22.55 14.64 -4.53
C ASN A 321 23.05 14.98 -5.95
N SER A 322 22.70 14.22 -7.00
CA SER A 322 22.97 14.67 -8.38
C SER A 322 21.99 15.73 -8.87
N ASP A 323 20.82 15.81 -8.24
CA ASP A 323 19.69 16.61 -8.69
C ASP A 323 19.58 17.93 -7.89
N PHE A 324 20.36 18.07 -6.81
CA PHE A 324 20.31 19.18 -5.87
C PHE A 324 21.72 19.62 -5.43
N ALA A 325 22.01 20.91 -5.46
CA ALA A 325 23.30 21.46 -5.05
C ALA A 325 23.51 21.47 -3.52
N GLY A 326 22.43 21.42 -2.75
CA GLY A 326 22.43 21.43 -1.28
C GLY A 326 22.51 20.03 -0.67
N THR A 327 21.92 19.85 0.52
CA THR A 327 21.83 18.54 1.19
C THR A 327 20.49 17.88 0.91
N VAL A 328 20.50 16.62 0.47
CA VAL A 328 19.29 15.80 0.32
C VAL A 328 19.21 14.73 1.40
N SER A 329 18.01 14.51 1.93
CA SER A 329 17.67 13.35 2.75
C SER A 329 16.31 12.82 2.29
N ALA A 330 16.13 11.50 2.33
CA ALA A 330 14.89 10.84 1.96
C ALA A 330 14.55 9.83 3.06
N HIS A 331 13.28 9.79 3.43
CA HIS A 331 12.74 8.96 4.51
C HIS A 331 11.46 8.31 4.03
N GLU A 332 11.29 7.03 4.36
CA GLU A 332 10.06 6.32 4.08
C GLU A 332 9.02 6.63 5.16
N PHE A 333 7.78 6.89 4.75
CA PHE A 333 6.67 7.16 5.64
C PHE A 333 5.48 6.30 5.24
N SER A 334 5.26 5.26 6.03
CA SER A 334 4.18 4.31 5.81
C SER A 334 3.62 3.93 7.18
N ASN A 335 2.61 4.67 7.66
CA ASN A 335 2.09 4.53 9.03
C ASN A 335 1.11 3.37 9.16
N HIS A 336 1.63 2.16 9.07
CA HIS A 336 0.89 0.91 9.19
C HIS A 336 1.29 0.16 10.47
N PRO A 337 0.48 -0.82 10.94
CA PRO A 337 0.82 -1.59 12.12
C PRO A 337 2.08 -2.44 11.89
N THR A 338 2.67 -2.94 12.96
CA THR A 338 3.64 -4.04 12.86
C THR A 338 2.91 -5.36 12.58
N GLU A 339 3.61 -6.40 12.13
CA GLU A 339 2.97 -7.72 12.00
C GLU A 339 2.55 -8.30 13.36
N GLU A 340 3.30 -8.01 14.43
CA GLU A 340 2.95 -8.38 15.81
C GLU A 340 1.64 -7.73 16.25
N LEU A 341 1.43 -6.46 15.92
CA LEU A 341 0.20 -5.75 16.26
C LEU A 341 -1.04 -6.37 15.58
N LEU A 342 -0.92 -6.92 14.36
CA LEU A 342 -2.04 -7.65 13.74
C LEU A 342 -2.48 -8.84 14.61
N ASP A 343 -1.52 -9.56 15.21
CA ASP A 343 -1.80 -10.70 16.07
C ASP A 343 -2.47 -10.26 17.39
N GLU A 344 -2.00 -9.17 17.97
CA GLU A 344 -2.58 -8.57 19.18
C GLU A 344 -4.02 -8.09 18.96
N VAL A 345 -4.30 -7.45 17.80
CA VAL A 345 -5.65 -7.04 17.42
C VAL A 345 -6.60 -8.23 17.34
N VAL A 346 -6.21 -9.29 16.64
CA VAL A 346 -7.06 -10.48 16.49
C VAL A 346 -7.25 -11.19 17.84
N GLU A 347 -6.22 -11.23 18.70
CA GLU A 347 -6.33 -11.78 20.04
C GLU A 347 -7.30 -10.98 20.93
N ALA A 348 -7.17 -9.65 20.94
CA ALA A 348 -7.96 -8.75 21.78
C ALA A 348 -9.41 -8.64 21.32
N VAL A 349 -9.66 -8.51 20.01
CA VAL A 349 -11.01 -8.46 19.43
C VAL A 349 -11.67 -9.83 19.47
N SER A 350 -10.89 -10.91 19.32
CA SER A 350 -11.34 -12.30 19.39
C SER A 350 -12.50 -12.64 18.41
N PRO A 351 -12.40 -12.28 17.11
CA PRO A 351 -13.53 -12.43 16.19
C PRO A 351 -13.78 -13.87 15.75
N THR A 352 -14.99 -14.16 15.28
CA THR A 352 -15.33 -15.45 14.64
C THR A 352 -14.68 -15.54 13.26
N HIS A 353 -14.78 -14.47 12.48
CA HIS A 353 -14.18 -14.33 11.15
C HIS A 353 -13.12 -13.23 11.15
N VAL A 354 -12.00 -13.48 10.47
CA VAL A 354 -11.06 -12.43 10.07
C VAL A 354 -11.03 -12.42 8.55
N VAL A 355 -11.28 -11.29 7.92
CA VAL A 355 -11.10 -11.07 6.48
C VAL A 355 -9.89 -10.19 6.31
N VAL A 356 -8.92 -10.64 5.53
CA VAL A 356 -7.65 -9.94 5.34
C VAL A 356 -7.72 -9.07 4.10
N GLU A 357 -7.50 -7.78 4.29
CA GLU A 357 -7.53 -6.73 3.26
C GLU A 357 -6.13 -6.11 3.08
N HIS A 358 -5.98 -5.26 2.07
CA HIS A 358 -4.80 -4.43 1.77
C HIS A 358 -3.49 -5.25 1.67
N GLN A 359 -3.60 -6.40 1.00
CA GLN A 359 -2.50 -7.32 0.73
C GLN A 359 -2.72 -7.98 -0.63
N ARG A 360 -1.62 -8.27 -1.34
CA ARG A 360 -1.68 -8.84 -2.68
C ARG A 360 -1.37 -10.33 -2.68
N SER A 361 -2.21 -11.09 -3.41
CA SER A 361 -1.96 -12.46 -3.89
C SER A 361 -1.21 -13.37 -2.90
N ARG A 362 0.10 -13.57 -3.09
CA ARG A 362 0.90 -14.53 -2.30
C ARG A 362 1.06 -14.13 -0.83
N SER A 363 1.08 -12.84 -0.54
CA SER A 363 1.18 -12.32 0.83
C SER A 363 -0.09 -12.59 1.65
N LEU A 364 -1.23 -12.91 1.01
CA LEU A 364 -2.46 -13.31 1.70
C LEU A 364 -2.39 -14.74 2.25
N GLU A 365 -1.68 -15.66 1.58
CA GLU A 365 -1.68 -17.08 1.92
C GLU A 365 -1.20 -17.37 3.34
N ARG A 366 -0.26 -16.56 3.86
CA ARG A 366 0.27 -16.69 5.23
C ARG A 366 -0.79 -16.54 6.32
N TYR A 367 -1.94 -15.94 6.01
CA TYR A 367 -2.99 -15.65 6.99
C TYR A 367 -4.09 -16.72 7.07
N LYS A 368 -4.18 -17.67 6.12
CA LYS A 368 -5.33 -18.60 5.99
C LYS A 368 -5.63 -19.49 7.21
N ASP A 369 -4.64 -19.75 8.05
CA ASP A 369 -4.78 -20.50 9.31
C ASP A 369 -3.96 -19.84 10.44
N LYS A 370 -3.63 -18.55 10.33
CA LYS A 370 -2.75 -17.85 11.30
C LYS A 370 -3.40 -17.74 12.68
N TRP A 371 -4.70 -17.44 12.72
CA TRP A 371 -5.41 -17.12 13.95
C TRP A 371 -6.44 -18.16 14.37
N ASP A 372 -6.91 -18.06 15.61
CA ASP A 372 -7.97 -18.89 16.19
C ASP A 372 -9.38 -18.42 15.75
N SER A 373 -9.51 -18.15 14.46
CA SER A 373 -10.68 -17.57 13.78
C SER A 373 -10.80 -18.15 12.36
N PHE A 374 -11.98 -18.05 11.75
CA PHE A 374 -12.19 -18.34 10.35
C PHE A 374 -11.56 -17.25 9.48
N SER A 375 -10.33 -17.51 9.03
CA SER A 375 -9.51 -16.53 8.32
C SER A 375 -9.73 -16.62 6.81
N TRP A 376 -10.25 -15.53 6.25
CA TRP A 376 -10.47 -15.30 4.84
C TRP A 376 -9.34 -14.45 4.28
N ALA A 377 -8.42 -15.09 3.57
CA ALA A 377 -7.30 -14.42 2.94
C ALA A 377 -7.21 -14.88 1.48
N THR A 378 -8.11 -14.35 0.66
CA THR A 378 -8.26 -14.72 -0.75
C THR A 378 -8.29 -13.50 -1.65
N GLY A 379 -7.45 -13.48 -2.68
CA GLY A 379 -7.59 -12.51 -3.77
C GLY A 379 -8.70 -12.86 -4.78
N SER A 380 -9.75 -13.59 -4.37
CA SER A 380 -10.83 -14.03 -5.27
C SER A 380 -11.80 -12.88 -5.55
N ARG A 381 -12.39 -12.88 -6.76
CA ARG A 381 -13.59 -12.08 -7.10
C ARG A 381 -14.88 -12.83 -6.77
N GLY A 382 -14.81 -13.75 -5.81
CA GLY A 382 -15.93 -14.60 -5.44
C GLY A 382 -16.74 -13.95 -4.33
N VAL A 383 -18.05 -14.18 -4.33
CA VAL A 383 -18.89 -13.87 -3.17
C VAL A 383 -18.66 -14.96 -2.11
N GLU A 384 -18.16 -14.56 -0.95
CA GLU A 384 -17.86 -15.45 0.17
C GLU A 384 -18.92 -15.24 1.26
N THR A 385 -19.63 -16.32 1.63
CA THR A 385 -20.69 -16.25 2.64
C THR A 385 -20.11 -16.44 4.03
N LEU A 386 -20.32 -15.45 4.91
CA LEU A 386 -19.83 -15.46 6.29
C LEU A 386 -20.88 -16.05 7.24
N TYR A 387 -22.15 -15.71 7.01
CA TYR A 387 -23.24 -16.09 7.88
C TYR A 387 -24.48 -16.46 7.07
N SER A 388 -25.14 -17.56 7.42
CA SER A 388 -26.38 -17.98 6.77
C SER A 388 -27.25 -18.77 7.75
N ASP A 389 -28.53 -18.42 7.82
CA ASP A 389 -29.56 -19.17 8.54
C ASP A 389 -29.20 -19.56 10.00
N GLY A 390 -28.60 -18.64 10.76
CA GLY A 390 -28.24 -18.90 12.16
C GLY A 390 -26.81 -19.40 12.37
N GLU A 391 -26.05 -19.65 11.31
CA GLU A 391 -24.75 -20.33 11.37
C GLU A 391 -23.62 -19.54 10.69
N TYR A 392 -22.46 -19.51 11.36
CA TYR A 392 -21.20 -19.03 10.79
C TYR A 392 -20.56 -20.08 9.88
N LEU A 393 -20.19 -19.68 8.66
CA LEU A 393 -19.69 -20.60 7.63
C LEU A 393 -18.16 -20.49 7.48
N ALA A 394 -17.46 -21.59 7.74
CA ALA A 394 -16.00 -21.63 7.62
C ALA A 394 -15.54 -21.63 6.15
N PRO A 395 -14.39 -21.00 5.85
CA PRO A 395 -13.76 -21.11 4.54
C PRO A 395 -13.43 -22.58 4.16
N PRO A 396 -13.36 -22.90 2.86
CA PRO A 396 -13.19 -24.28 2.41
C PRO A 396 -11.82 -24.88 2.76
N TRP A 397 -10.79 -24.06 2.97
CA TRP A 397 -9.45 -24.51 3.38
C TRP A 397 -9.30 -24.74 4.89
N VAL A 398 -10.21 -24.21 5.70
CA VAL A 398 -10.07 -24.28 7.16
C VAL A 398 -10.23 -25.71 7.67
N THR A 399 -9.28 -26.13 8.49
CA THR A 399 -9.24 -27.49 9.06
C THR A 399 -10.34 -27.74 10.09
N ASP A 400 -10.73 -29.00 10.28
CA ASP A 400 -11.69 -29.40 11.33
C ASP A 400 -11.23 -29.00 12.75
N HIS A 401 -9.92 -28.88 12.96
CA HIS A 401 -9.35 -28.42 14.22
C HIS A 401 -9.73 -26.96 14.51
N VAL A 402 -9.55 -26.07 13.53
CA VAL A 402 -9.93 -24.66 13.65
C VAL A 402 -11.45 -24.54 13.82
N LYS A 403 -12.25 -25.28 13.03
CA LYS A 403 -13.72 -25.33 13.18
C LYS A 403 -14.14 -25.69 14.61
N GLN A 404 -13.53 -26.72 15.19
CA GLN A 404 -13.84 -27.13 16.54
C GLN A 404 -13.42 -26.08 17.59
N ARG A 405 -12.29 -25.39 17.40
CA ARG A 405 -11.85 -24.30 18.31
C ARG A 405 -12.81 -23.12 18.28
N VAL A 406 -13.15 -22.63 17.08
CA VAL A 406 -14.09 -21.51 16.89
C VAL A 406 -15.47 -21.86 17.47
N GLN A 407 -15.99 -23.06 17.20
CA GLN A 407 -17.29 -23.52 17.73
C GLN A 407 -17.29 -23.66 19.26
N ASN A 408 -16.21 -24.18 19.85
CA ASN A 408 -16.09 -24.29 21.31
C ASN A 408 -16.04 -22.90 21.98
N ARG A 409 -15.50 -21.89 21.29
CA ARG A 409 -15.48 -20.49 21.73
C ARG A 409 -16.85 -19.83 21.60
N GLY A 410 -17.54 -20.03 20.47
CA GLY A 410 -18.89 -19.53 20.22
C GLY A 410 -19.90 -19.98 21.30
N GLY A 411 -19.86 -21.24 21.70
CA GLY A 411 -20.70 -21.76 22.80
C GLY A 411 -20.39 -21.15 24.18
N GLN A 412 -19.22 -20.54 24.36
CA GLN A 412 -18.85 -19.81 25.57
C GLN A 412 -19.28 -18.34 25.49
N LEU A 413 -19.21 -17.72 24.31
CA LEU A 413 -19.65 -16.34 24.03
C LEU A 413 -21.18 -16.16 24.07
N ASP A 414 -21.95 -17.14 23.59
CA ASP A 414 -23.42 -17.13 23.67
C ASP A 414 -23.93 -17.13 25.12
N THR A 415 -23.19 -17.75 26.04
CA THR A 415 -23.54 -17.72 27.47
C THR A 415 -23.27 -16.37 28.14
N SER A 416 -22.39 -15.54 27.58
CA SER A 416 -22.09 -14.17 28.05
C SER A 416 -22.94 -13.09 27.38
N ARG A 417 -23.38 -13.28 26.13
CA ARG A 417 -24.24 -12.34 25.39
C ARG A 417 -25.70 -12.30 25.89
N ALA A 418 -26.15 -13.31 26.63
CA ALA A 418 -27.53 -13.41 27.12
C ALA A 418 -27.95 -12.34 28.16
N ASP A 419 -27.02 -11.56 28.72
CA ASP A 419 -27.34 -10.39 29.56
C ASP A 419 -27.39 -9.12 28.70
N GLY A 420 -28.54 -8.87 28.06
CA GLY A 420 -28.81 -7.68 27.23
C GLY A 420 -28.63 -6.31 27.92
N ALA A 421 -28.36 -6.28 29.23
CA ALA A 421 -27.99 -5.08 29.98
C ALA A 421 -26.49 -4.73 29.91
N VAL A 422 -25.63 -5.63 29.43
CA VAL A 422 -24.19 -5.40 29.23
C VAL A 422 -23.90 -4.80 27.85
N LEU A 423 -24.75 -5.09 26.85
CA LEU A 423 -24.62 -4.57 25.48
C LEU A 423 -24.98 -3.08 25.35
N ASP A 424 -25.85 -2.56 26.21
CA ASP A 424 -26.12 -1.11 26.34
C ASP A 424 -25.08 -0.39 27.22
N ALA A 425 -24.21 -1.13 27.92
CA ALA A 425 -23.19 -0.60 28.81
C ALA A 425 -21.82 -0.40 28.13
N MET A 426 -21.72 -0.46 26.79
CA MET A 426 -20.52 -0.04 26.04
C MET A 426 -20.42 1.49 25.95
N GLU A 427 -20.51 2.14 27.11
CA GLU A 427 -20.46 3.57 27.37
C GLU A 427 -19.06 4.19 27.11
N SER A 428 -18.18 3.50 26.37
CA SER A 428 -16.81 3.98 26.11
C SER A 428 -16.25 3.56 24.75
N ILE A 429 -17.05 3.53 23.68
CA ILE A 429 -16.45 3.60 22.33
C ILE A 429 -15.69 4.93 22.27
N PRO A 430 -14.36 4.93 22.00
CA PRO A 430 -13.56 6.13 21.96
C PRO A 430 -14.16 7.19 21.03
N GLU A 431 -14.03 8.46 21.42
CA GLU A 431 -14.43 9.59 20.57
C GLU A 431 -13.46 9.71 19.39
N LEU A 432 -13.98 10.11 18.22
CA LEU A 432 -13.22 10.31 16.98
C LEU A 432 -12.36 11.59 16.99
N GLY A 433 -12.54 12.45 17.98
CA GLY A 433 -11.91 13.76 18.03
C GLY A 433 -10.41 13.71 18.27
N ARG A 434 -9.75 14.82 17.91
CA ARG A 434 -8.36 15.10 18.29
C ARG A 434 -8.22 15.19 19.81
N ARG A 435 -7.05 14.81 20.31
CA ARG A 435 -6.59 15.15 21.67
C ARG A 435 -6.25 16.64 21.73
N ASP A 436 -6.35 17.21 22.93
CA ASP A 436 -6.04 18.63 23.16
C ASP A 436 -4.52 18.91 23.20
N GLU A 437 -3.73 17.89 23.56
CA GLU A 437 -2.28 17.97 23.74
C GLU A 437 -1.58 17.01 22.76
N ILE A 438 -0.41 17.42 22.27
CA ILE A 438 0.46 16.61 21.44
C ILE A 438 1.32 15.75 22.38
N ASP A 439 1.38 14.45 22.11
CA ASP A 439 2.23 13.48 22.82
C ASP A 439 3.10 12.80 21.77
N LEU A 440 4.38 13.18 21.71
CA LEU A 440 5.28 12.73 20.65
C LEU A 440 5.49 11.21 20.67
N ASP A 441 5.55 10.60 21.86
CA ASP A 441 5.70 9.15 21.99
C ASP A 441 4.45 8.43 21.45
N GLN A 442 3.23 8.93 21.71
CA GLN A 442 1.98 8.34 21.18
C GLN A 442 1.85 8.46 19.66
N GLU A 443 2.49 9.45 19.06
CA GLU A 443 2.56 9.63 17.61
C GLU A 443 3.60 8.72 16.94
N GLY A 444 4.39 7.98 17.73
CA GLY A 444 5.46 7.10 17.25
C GLY A 444 6.83 7.77 17.11
N VAL A 445 7.03 8.97 17.67
CA VAL A 445 8.36 9.59 17.71
C VAL A 445 9.12 9.05 18.92
N GLY A 446 10.30 8.48 18.69
CA GLY A 446 11.21 8.06 19.75
C GLY A 446 11.82 9.27 20.46
N VAL A 447 11.12 9.84 21.45
CA VAL A 447 11.50 11.10 22.13
C VAL A 447 12.92 11.03 22.69
N ALA A 448 13.28 9.92 23.35
CA ALA A 448 14.62 9.75 23.90
C ALA A 448 15.72 9.71 22.82
N ALA A 449 15.43 9.12 21.65
CA ALA A 449 16.38 9.11 20.53
C ALA A 449 16.53 10.51 19.94
N LEU A 450 15.41 11.23 19.78
CA LEU A 450 15.37 12.61 19.29
C LEU A 450 16.12 13.57 20.23
N GLU A 451 15.90 13.50 21.54
CA GLU A 451 16.62 14.31 22.53
C GLU A 451 18.14 14.10 22.46
N ASN A 452 18.58 12.83 22.38
CA ASN A 452 19.99 12.48 22.28
C ASN A 452 20.64 13.06 21.01
N ARG A 453 19.92 12.94 19.88
CA ARG A 453 20.31 13.45 18.58
C ARG A 453 20.47 14.97 18.60
N LEU A 454 19.48 15.67 19.16
CA LEU A 454 19.46 17.13 19.26
C LEU A 454 20.34 17.68 20.40
N HIS A 455 21.00 16.80 21.15
CA HIS A 455 21.84 17.13 22.32
C HIS A 455 21.09 17.90 23.42
N ILE A 456 19.79 17.67 23.55
CA ILE A 456 18.93 18.23 24.59
C ILE A 456 19.22 17.51 25.91
N GLY A 457 19.23 18.24 27.03
CA GLY A 457 19.49 17.65 28.35
C GLY A 457 20.95 17.24 28.64
N THR A 458 21.84 17.21 27.65
CA THR A 458 23.27 16.94 27.83
C THR A 458 23.98 18.18 28.38
N THR A 459 23.67 18.54 29.62
CA THR A 459 24.47 19.53 30.34
C THR A 459 25.85 18.94 30.51
N THR A 460 26.82 19.48 29.79
CA THR A 460 28.23 19.11 29.87
C THR A 460 28.70 19.30 31.31
N SER A 461 28.62 18.24 32.12
CA SER A 461 29.40 18.14 33.33
C SER A 461 30.84 18.11 32.87
N SER A 462 31.48 19.26 32.92
CA SER A 462 32.93 19.40 32.82
C SER A 462 33.56 18.66 34.00
N GLU A 463 33.54 17.34 33.99
CA GLU A 463 34.46 16.53 34.77
C GLU A 463 35.83 16.67 34.13
N THR A 464 36.55 17.66 34.63
CA THR A 464 37.99 17.75 34.50
C THR A 464 38.56 16.46 35.08
N GLU A 465 38.93 15.50 34.22
CA GLU A 465 39.71 14.34 34.63
C GLU A 465 41.02 14.82 35.27
N HIS A 466 41.06 14.71 36.59
CA HIS A 466 42.27 14.89 37.38
C HIS A 466 43.26 13.76 37.07
N ALA A 467 44.27 14.03 36.25
CA ALA A 467 45.50 13.26 36.20
C ALA A 467 46.36 13.53 37.48
N PRO A 468 46.98 12.50 38.09
CA PRO A 468 47.68 12.66 39.36
C PRO A 468 49.08 13.28 39.19
N SER A 469 49.25 14.40 39.89
CA SER A 469 50.47 15.02 40.44
C SER A 469 51.79 14.26 40.30
N THR A 470 52.74 14.83 39.54
CA THR A 470 54.17 14.77 39.87
C THR A 470 54.69 16.17 40.16
N ALA A 471 55.26 16.31 41.35
CA ALA A 471 55.78 17.54 41.90
C ALA A 471 57.05 18.00 41.16
N ASN A 472 57.14 19.29 40.86
CA ASN A 472 58.40 20.01 41.02
C ASN A 472 58.15 21.50 41.31
N GLU A 473 58.78 21.98 42.38
CA GLU A 473 58.73 23.35 42.89
C GLU A 473 59.57 24.29 42.01
N GLN A 474 59.05 25.46 41.66
CA GLN A 474 59.62 26.75 42.09
C GLN A 474 58.81 27.96 41.59
N ALA A 475 58.71 28.93 42.49
CA ALA A 475 57.89 30.15 42.47
C ALA A 475 58.20 31.16 41.35
N THR A 476 57.20 31.95 40.97
CA THR A 476 57.17 33.41 41.21
C THR A 476 55.81 34.05 40.84
N GLU A 477 55.51 35.13 41.55
CA GLU A 477 54.28 35.94 41.59
C GLU A 477 53.96 36.68 40.27
N GLY A 478 52.68 37.00 40.04
CA GLY A 478 52.31 38.03 39.05
C GLY A 478 50.82 38.11 38.72
N ALA A 479 50.20 39.23 39.09
CA ALA A 479 48.78 39.55 38.93
C ALA A 479 48.29 39.78 37.48
N ALA A 480 46.96 39.68 37.36
CA ALA A 480 46.05 40.48 36.54
C ALA A 480 45.75 40.09 35.07
N ASP A 481 44.45 40.11 34.83
CA ASP A 481 43.73 40.75 33.73
C ASP A 481 43.13 39.87 32.63
N GLY A 482 41.88 40.22 32.31
CA GLY A 482 41.02 39.52 31.37
C GLY A 482 41.42 39.73 29.93
N GLY A 483 40.98 38.81 29.08
CA GLY A 483 41.18 38.88 27.64
C GLY A 483 40.07 38.14 26.91
N LEU A 484 39.03 38.89 26.54
CA LEU A 484 38.13 38.55 25.44
C LEU A 484 38.96 38.29 24.18
N TYR A 485 38.76 37.15 23.54
CA TYR A 485 39.27 36.92 22.19
C TYR A 485 38.33 37.60 21.18
N ARG A 486 38.88 38.63 20.54
CA ARG A 486 38.34 39.37 19.41
C ARG A 486 38.98 38.76 18.15
N THR A 487 38.20 38.10 17.30
CA THR A 487 38.64 37.68 15.98
C THR A 487 38.29 38.77 14.96
N THR A 488 39.30 39.18 14.19
CA THR A 488 39.25 40.17 13.12
C THR A 488 38.90 39.50 11.80
N GLY A 489 37.74 39.82 11.23
CA GLY A 489 37.40 39.58 9.82
C GLY A 489 37.58 40.86 8.98
N PRO A 490 37.91 40.76 7.67
CA PRO A 490 38.27 41.90 6.83
C PRO A 490 37.06 42.73 6.38
N ASP A 491 37.27 44.06 6.32
CA ASP A 491 36.32 45.10 5.90
C ASP A 491 35.84 44.92 4.45
N LEU A 492 34.53 44.92 4.24
CA LEU A 492 33.87 45.09 2.94
C LEU A 492 33.57 46.59 2.70
N PRO A 493 33.71 47.11 1.47
CA PRO A 493 33.45 48.53 1.18
C PRO A 493 31.97 48.85 1.01
N GLU A 494 31.53 49.96 1.61
CA GLU A 494 30.19 50.55 1.48
C GLU A 494 29.84 50.95 0.03
N PRO A 495 28.57 50.85 -0.38
CA PRO A 495 28.13 51.25 -1.71
C PRO A 495 27.90 52.77 -1.81
N THR A 496 28.47 53.36 -2.84
CA THR A 496 28.27 54.78 -3.20
C THR A 496 26.97 55.00 -3.98
N ASN A 497 26.19 55.96 -3.50
CA ASN A 497 25.08 56.62 -4.20
C ASN A 497 25.46 57.15 -5.60
N GLY A 498 24.58 56.95 -6.57
CA GLY A 498 24.62 57.60 -7.88
C GLY A 498 23.22 57.69 -8.51
N GLU A 499 22.62 58.88 -8.44
CA GLU A 499 21.36 59.25 -9.08
C GLU A 499 21.42 59.33 -10.61
N SER A 500 20.30 58.93 -11.22
CA SER A 500 19.62 59.51 -12.39
C SER A 500 20.28 59.48 -13.78
N THR A 501 19.61 58.82 -14.74
CA THR A 501 18.89 59.54 -15.82
C THR A 501 17.88 58.64 -16.55
N SER A 502 16.75 59.27 -16.86
CA SER A 502 15.58 58.86 -17.66
C SER A 502 15.85 58.49 -19.12
N SER A 503 15.06 57.54 -19.66
CA SER A 503 14.60 57.58 -21.06
C SER A 503 13.25 56.86 -21.18
N GLU A 504 12.26 57.58 -21.69
CA GLU A 504 10.92 57.10 -22.03
C GLU A 504 10.90 56.25 -23.31
N GLY A 505 9.96 55.30 -23.37
CA GLY A 505 9.15 55.02 -24.58
C GLY A 505 9.55 53.83 -25.46
N SER A 506 8.81 52.73 -25.40
CA SER A 506 7.77 52.40 -26.39
C SER A 506 7.17 51.01 -26.14
N THR A 507 5.85 50.94 -26.25
CA THR A 507 5.01 49.76 -26.39
C THR A 507 5.25 49.06 -27.72
N GLU A 508 5.36 47.73 -27.74
CA GLU A 508 4.82 46.88 -28.81
C GLU A 508 4.75 45.41 -28.37
N GLU A 509 3.56 44.83 -28.51
CA GLU A 509 3.27 43.40 -28.44
C GLU A 509 4.10 42.63 -29.49
N LYS A 510 4.67 41.47 -29.10
CA LYS A 510 4.65 40.27 -29.95
C LYS A 510 5.08 39.01 -29.23
N ALA A 511 4.32 37.97 -29.55
CA ALA A 511 4.39 36.60 -29.09
C ALA A 511 5.57 35.79 -29.64
N ALA A 512 5.73 34.62 -28.99
CA ALA A 512 6.41 33.39 -29.39
C ALA A 512 7.94 33.30 -29.21
N LEU A 513 8.39 32.37 -28.36
CA LEU A 513 8.76 31.02 -28.79
C LEU A 513 8.98 30.13 -27.55
N ILE A 514 8.13 29.11 -27.40
CA ILE A 514 8.39 27.92 -26.57
C ILE A 514 9.04 26.90 -27.50
N ASP A 515 10.18 26.36 -27.10
CA ASP A 515 10.87 25.27 -27.79
C ASP A 515 10.37 23.96 -27.15
N THR A 516 9.53 23.24 -27.89
CA THR A 516 8.95 21.96 -27.46
C THR A 516 9.79 20.82 -28.04
N ILE A 517 10.49 20.09 -27.18
CA ILE A 517 11.11 18.81 -27.52
C ILE A 517 10.05 17.72 -27.26
N GLN A 518 9.49 17.16 -28.33
CA GLN A 518 8.71 15.91 -28.31
C GLN A 518 9.64 14.70 -28.42
N PRO A 519 9.36 13.59 -27.71
CA PRO A 519 9.80 12.25 -28.12
C PRO A 519 8.83 11.62 -29.16
N PRO A 520 9.27 10.59 -29.90
CA PRO A 520 8.70 10.22 -31.20
C PRO A 520 7.47 9.31 -31.12
N ASP A 521 6.53 9.61 -32.01
CA ASP A 521 5.33 8.83 -32.31
C ASP A 521 5.67 7.77 -33.39
N ASN A 522 5.55 6.49 -33.05
CA ASN A 522 5.70 5.37 -33.98
C ASN A 522 4.33 5.04 -34.59
N GLY A 523 4.10 5.57 -35.80
CA GLY A 523 2.94 5.21 -36.60
C GLY A 523 3.06 3.84 -37.27
N GLU A 524 1.94 3.11 -37.31
CA GLU A 524 1.62 2.20 -38.39
C GLU A 524 0.41 2.72 -39.18
N THR A 525 0.63 2.84 -40.49
CA THR A 525 -0.24 3.32 -41.57
C THR A 525 -1.50 2.50 -41.81
N PRO A 526 -2.58 3.12 -42.33
CA PRO A 526 -3.46 2.51 -43.30
C PRO A 526 -3.29 3.12 -44.70
N THR A 527 -3.29 2.24 -45.69
CA THR A 527 -3.25 2.53 -47.13
C THR A 527 -4.58 3.09 -47.64
N ASP A 528 -4.52 4.24 -48.30
CA ASP A 528 -5.53 4.73 -49.25
C ASP A 528 -5.43 3.96 -50.57
N GLU A 529 -6.57 3.52 -51.12
CA GLU A 529 -6.79 3.56 -52.57
C GLU A 529 -8.17 4.15 -52.88
N ASP A 530 -8.09 5.10 -53.80
CA ASP A 530 -9.06 6.02 -54.36
C ASP A 530 -10.13 5.32 -55.22
N GLU A 531 -11.33 5.91 -55.34
CA GLU A 531 -11.97 6.27 -56.63
C GLU A 531 -13.50 6.48 -56.54
N THR A 532 -13.89 7.74 -56.82
CA THR A 532 -14.96 8.14 -57.77
C THR A 532 -16.46 8.09 -57.40
N THR A 533 -16.97 9.33 -57.26
CA THR A 533 -18.16 9.92 -57.93
C THR A 533 -19.60 9.44 -57.72
N GLU A 534 -20.43 10.47 -57.56
CA GLU A 534 -21.74 10.73 -58.18
C GLU A 534 -23.04 10.53 -57.38
N ASN A 535 -23.66 11.70 -57.13
CA ASN A 535 -25.06 12.06 -57.39
C ASN A 535 -26.20 11.65 -56.45
N GLY A 536 -27.01 12.67 -56.13
CA GLY A 536 -28.44 12.60 -55.80
C GLY A 536 -28.69 12.66 -54.29
N GLY A 537 -29.25 13.71 -53.70
CA GLY A 537 -30.26 14.62 -54.21
C GLY A 537 -31.61 14.27 -53.59
N GLU A 538 -32.14 15.22 -52.80
CA GLU A 538 -33.52 15.33 -52.31
C GLU A 538 -33.94 14.42 -51.14
N ARG A 539 -34.91 14.74 -50.26
CA ARG A 539 -35.52 15.98 -49.74
C ARG A 539 -36.68 15.48 -48.85
N ALA A 540 -36.73 15.97 -47.61
CA ALA A 540 -37.93 16.25 -46.80
C ALA A 540 -38.80 15.13 -46.18
N GLU A 541 -39.27 15.51 -44.98
CA GLU A 541 -40.54 15.22 -44.29
C GLU A 541 -40.72 13.81 -43.67
N SER A 542 -40.76 13.68 -42.33
CA SER A 542 -41.84 14.07 -41.40
C SER A 542 -43.09 13.19 -41.53
N THR A 543 -43.34 12.31 -40.55
CA THR A 543 -44.52 12.36 -39.64
C THR A 543 -44.65 11.07 -38.81
N ASP A 544 -44.53 11.24 -37.50
CA ASP A 544 -45.48 10.87 -36.44
C ASP A 544 -46.76 10.08 -36.83
N LYS A 545 -46.99 8.91 -36.18
CA LYS A 545 -48.19 8.57 -35.36
C LYS A 545 -48.39 7.07 -35.07
N THR A 546 -48.45 6.76 -33.77
CA THR A 546 -49.45 5.95 -33.02
C THR A 546 -50.51 5.13 -33.78
N ALA A 547 -50.67 3.85 -33.40
CA ALA A 547 -51.80 3.31 -32.59
C ALA A 547 -52.23 1.86 -32.94
N VAL A 548 -52.23 1.00 -31.90
CA VAL A 548 -53.31 0.08 -31.45
C VAL A 548 -53.78 -1.07 -32.35
N SER A 549 -53.86 -2.28 -31.77
CA SER A 549 -55.00 -3.26 -31.73
C SER A 549 -54.46 -4.70 -31.68
N GLU A 550 -54.53 -5.41 -30.55
CA GLU A 550 -55.55 -6.43 -30.19
C GLU A 550 -55.36 -7.82 -30.84
N ASP A 551 -54.87 -8.74 -30.01
CA ASP A 551 -55.52 -9.98 -29.53
C ASP A 551 -56.28 -10.91 -30.50
N ILE A 552 -55.99 -12.22 -30.44
CA ILE A 552 -56.91 -13.38 -30.57
C ILE A 552 -56.13 -14.71 -30.38
N THR A 553 -56.32 -15.27 -29.19
CA THR A 553 -56.60 -16.67 -28.77
C THR A 553 -56.52 -17.88 -29.74
N GLN A 554 -55.91 -18.94 -29.17
CA GLN A 554 -56.43 -20.31 -28.89
C GLN A 554 -56.22 -21.55 -29.80
N GLU A 555 -55.76 -22.60 -29.09
CA GLU A 555 -56.17 -24.02 -29.08
C GLU A 555 -55.83 -25.00 -30.22
N SER A 556 -55.05 -26.04 -29.88
CA SER A 556 -55.46 -27.47 -29.80
C SER A 556 -54.23 -28.36 -29.59
N GLN A 557 -54.03 -29.01 -28.45
CA GLN A 557 -54.53 -30.34 -28.04
C GLN A 557 -54.21 -31.52 -28.97
N ARG A 558 -53.37 -32.46 -28.48
CA ARG A 558 -53.59 -33.92 -28.27
C ARG A 558 -52.22 -34.63 -28.19
N ALA A 559 -51.86 -35.29 -27.07
CA ALA A 559 -52.30 -36.63 -26.62
C ALA A 559 -51.70 -37.74 -27.51
N ASP A 560 -51.14 -38.86 -27.05
CA ASP A 560 -50.87 -39.49 -25.75
C ASP A 560 -50.13 -40.83 -26.09
N GLU A 561 -49.69 -41.55 -25.05
CA GLU A 561 -49.35 -43.00 -25.03
C GLU A 561 -48.01 -43.48 -25.64
N SER A 562 -47.27 -44.45 -25.07
CA SER A 562 -47.20 -45.09 -23.74
C SER A 562 -46.05 -46.12 -23.77
N ALA A 563 -45.46 -46.42 -22.60
CA ALA A 563 -44.85 -47.67 -22.07
C ALA A 563 -44.36 -48.79 -23.04
N GLY A 564 -43.27 -49.53 -22.81
CA GLY A 564 -42.40 -49.72 -21.64
C GLY A 564 -41.70 -51.10 -21.71
N SER A 565 -40.64 -51.29 -20.89
CA SER A 565 -39.95 -52.56 -20.51
C SER A 565 -39.26 -53.37 -21.64
N ASP A 566 -38.18 -54.14 -21.47
CA ASP A 566 -37.54 -54.72 -20.29
C ASP A 566 -36.11 -55.18 -20.67
N ASP A 567 -35.23 -55.13 -19.67
CA ASP A 567 -34.10 -56.00 -19.32
C ASP A 567 -33.40 -56.91 -20.37
N SER A 568 -32.06 -56.79 -20.46
CA SER A 568 -31.08 -57.92 -20.46
C SER A 568 -29.65 -57.46 -20.77
N SER A 569 -28.74 -57.57 -19.79
CA SER A 569 -27.30 -57.75 -20.03
C SER A 569 -27.01 -59.24 -20.30
N PRO A 570 -26.02 -59.62 -21.14
CA PRO A 570 -24.68 -59.85 -20.59
C PRO A 570 -23.48 -59.55 -21.53
N ALA A 571 -22.36 -59.22 -20.88
CA ALA A 571 -20.94 -59.26 -21.27
C ALA A 571 -20.54 -59.84 -22.66
N ARG A 572 -19.68 -59.11 -23.39
CA ARG A 572 -18.23 -59.39 -23.56
C ARG A 572 -17.58 -58.57 -24.69
N GLU A 573 -16.28 -58.39 -24.51
CA GLU A 573 -15.21 -58.21 -25.52
C GLU A 573 -14.97 -56.81 -26.10
N ALA A 574 -14.05 -56.13 -25.42
CA ALA A 574 -12.84 -55.50 -25.96
C ALA A 574 -12.78 -55.35 -27.49
N THR A 575 -12.86 -54.10 -27.93
CA THR A 575 -12.21 -53.63 -29.15
C THR A 575 -11.48 -52.34 -28.82
N ASP A 576 -10.18 -52.38 -29.06
CA ASP A 576 -9.26 -51.25 -29.11
C ASP A 576 -9.91 -50.09 -29.87
N ASP A 577 -9.96 -48.92 -29.23
CA ASP A 577 -10.19 -47.66 -29.95
C ASP A 577 -9.09 -46.67 -29.56
N GLU A 578 -8.52 -46.10 -30.61
CA GLU A 578 -7.19 -45.52 -30.67
C GLU A 578 -7.06 -44.31 -29.74
N SER A 579 -6.03 -44.35 -28.90
CA SER A 579 -5.48 -43.17 -28.24
C SER A 579 -5.14 -42.14 -29.32
N ALA A 580 -5.84 -41.00 -29.30
CA ALA A 580 -5.42 -39.80 -30.00
C ALA A 580 -4.02 -39.43 -29.48
N ALA A 581 -3.00 -39.71 -30.30
CA ALA A 581 -1.67 -39.18 -30.09
C ALA A 581 -1.76 -37.65 -30.14
N PRO A 582 -1.15 -36.92 -29.19
CA PRO A 582 -1.02 -35.48 -29.34
C PRO A 582 -0.25 -35.22 -30.63
N ILE A 583 -0.78 -34.31 -31.44
CA ILE A 583 -0.13 -33.80 -32.63
C ILE A 583 1.20 -33.20 -32.14
N ALA A 584 2.30 -33.92 -32.38
CA ALA A 584 3.63 -33.41 -32.13
C ALA A 584 3.85 -32.26 -33.10
N ASP A 585 3.85 -31.05 -32.56
CA ASP A 585 4.26 -29.84 -33.27
C ASP A 585 5.76 -30.00 -33.57
N GLU A 586 6.10 -30.34 -34.82
CA GLU A 586 7.46 -30.68 -35.28
C GLU A 586 8.44 -29.48 -35.27
N THR A 587 8.14 -28.41 -34.55
CA THR A 587 8.97 -27.19 -34.44
C THR A 587 9.32 -26.79 -33.01
N SER A 588 9.01 -27.61 -31.99
CA SER A 588 9.48 -27.34 -30.61
C SER A 588 10.99 -27.56 -30.51
N VAL A 589 11.76 -26.49 -30.45
CA VAL A 589 13.19 -26.54 -30.13
C VAL A 589 13.30 -26.61 -28.62
N ALA A 590 13.79 -27.73 -28.09
CA ALA A 590 14.08 -27.84 -26.67
C ALA A 590 15.38 -27.09 -26.37
N LEU A 591 15.30 -26.12 -25.46
CA LEU A 591 16.47 -25.43 -24.91
C LEU A 591 16.84 -26.14 -23.59
N THR A 592 18.04 -26.72 -23.52
CA THR A 592 18.54 -27.33 -22.29
C THR A 592 19.52 -26.37 -21.63
N VAL A 593 19.26 -25.99 -20.38
CA VAL A 593 20.09 -25.06 -19.59
C VAL A 593 20.59 -25.71 -18.30
N GLU A 594 21.67 -25.18 -17.74
CA GLU A 594 22.14 -25.54 -16.41
C GLU A 594 21.52 -24.64 -15.33
N VAL A 595 20.99 -25.27 -14.28
CA VAL A 595 20.32 -24.65 -13.13
C VAL A 595 20.93 -25.24 -11.86
N ASP A 596 21.01 -24.45 -10.78
CA ASP A 596 21.50 -24.90 -9.48
C ASP A 596 20.72 -26.16 -9.02
N PRO A 597 21.40 -27.21 -8.51
CA PRO A 597 20.73 -28.44 -8.10
C PRO A 597 19.63 -28.26 -7.05
N ALA A 598 19.78 -27.30 -6.12
CA ALA A 598 18.78 -27.01 -5.09
C ALA A 598 17.55 -26.38 -5.70
N VAL A 599 17.74 -25.40 -6.58
CA VAL A 599 16.67 -24.73 -7.33
C VAL A 599 15.94 -25.73 -8.20
N ARG A 600 16.67 -26.57 -8.93
CA ARG A 600 16.08 -27.63 -9.74
C ARG A 600 15.27 -28.61 -8.89
N LYS A 601 15.74 -28.97 -7.69
CA LYS A 601 15.00 -29.88 -6.81
C LYS A 601 13.69 -29.26 -6.32
N LEU A 602 13.72 -27.98 -5.92
CA LEU A 602 12.51 -27.25 -5.55
C LEU A 602 11.56 -27.13 -6.75
N ALA A 603 12.08 -26.83 -7.94
CA ALA A 603 11.30 -26.79 -9.17
C ALA A 603 10.64 -28.13 -9.50
N VAL A 604 11.33 -29.26 -9.27
CA VAL A 604 10.74 -30.60 -9.43
C VAL A 604 9.62 -30.83 -8.42
N GLN A 605 9.78 -30.41 -7.17
CA GLN A 605 8.75 -30.55 -6.15
C GLN A 605 7.51 -29.73 -6.53
N GLN A 606 7.71 -28.45 -6.84
CA GLN A 606 6.64 -27.54 -7.23
C GLN A 606 5.91 -28.00 -8.51
N ALA A 607 6.66 -28.44 -9.53
CA ALA A 607 6.07 -28.99 -10.75
C ALA A 607 5.20 -30.23 -10.47
N ASN A 608 5.61 -31.10 -9.54
CA ASN A 608 4.80 -32.25 -9.14
C ASN A 608 3.53 -31.82 -8.40
N ASP A 609 3.63 -30.81 -7.52
CA ASP A 609 2.49 -30.28 -6.77
C ASP A 609 1.46 -29.63 -7.72
N GLU A 610 1.93 -28.96 -8.77
CA GLU A 610 1.10 -28.39 -9.84
C GLU A 610 0.66 -29.41 -10.91
N SER A 611 1.08 -30.67 -10.78
CA SER A 611 0.79 -31.74 -11.75
C SER A 611 1.24 -31.44 -13.19
N VAL A 612 2.35 -30.70 -13.35
CA VAL A 612 2.99 -30.38 -14.64
C VAL A 612 4.38 -31.01 -14.75
N SER A 613 4.94 -31.07 -15.97
CA SER A 613 6.34 -31.52 -16.12
C SER A 613 7.30 -30.39 -15.75
N LEU A 614 8.51 -30.74 -15.30
CA LEU A 614 9.56 -29.76 -15.00
C LEU A 614 9.82 -28.81 -16.19
N ALA A 615 9.72 -29.31 -17.42
CA ALA A 615 9.92 -28.52 -18.63
C ALA A 615 8.80 -27.50 -18.88
N ILE A 616 7.56 -27.85 -18.53
CA ILE A 616 6.41 -26.92 -18.60
C ILE A 616 6.52 -25.88 -17.48
N PHE A 617 6.86 -26.32 -16.27
CA PHE A 617 7.06 -25.42 -15.14
C PHE A 617 8.16 -24.38 -15.40
N ALA A 618 9.34 -24.83 -15.84
CA ALA A 618 10.44 -23.93 -16.19
C ALA A 618 10.05 -22.97 -17.34
N ARG A 619 9.28 -23.47 -18.31
CA ARG A 619 8.74 -22.63 -19.39
C ARG A 619 7.81 -21.53 -18.87
N GLN A 620 6.90 -21.87 -17.97
CA GLN A 620 5.98 -20.90 -17.35
C GLN A 620 6.72 -19.87 -16.51
N ALA A 621 7.74 -20.30 -15.77
CA ALA A 621 8.60 -19.40 -15.00
C ALA A 621 9.31 -18.38 -15.90
N VAL A 622 9.90 -18.85 -17.01
CA VAL A 622 10.55 -17.98 -18.00
C VAL A 622 9.56 -17.06 -18.70
N ASP A 623 8.35 -17.53 -19.05
CA ASP A 623 7.32 -16.68 -19.65
C ASP A 623 6.88 -15.55 -18.70
N ALA A 624 6.70 -15.83 -17.42
CA ALA A 624 6.38 -14.83 -16.42
C ALA A 624 7.51 -13.81 -16.28
N TYR A 625 8.75 -14.30 -16.17
CA TYR A 625 9.94 -13.45 -16.08
C TYR A 625 10.08 -12.52 -17.30
N LEU A 626 9.92 -13.04 -18.52
CA LEU A 626 9.96 -12.23 -19.74
C LEU A 626 8.80 -11.23 -19.83
N ALA A 627 7.62 -11.57 -19.31
CA ALA A 627 6.50 -10.65 -19.26
C ALA A 627 6.79 -9.44 -18.38
N ASP A 628 7.42 -9.64 -17.23
CA ASP A 628 7.85 -8.58 -16.31
C ASP A 628 8.87 -7.66 -17.02
N VAL A 629 9.91 -8.24 -17.66
CA VAL A 629 10.87 -7.46 -18.46
C VAL A 629 10.19 -6.62 -19.55
N LEU A 630 9.20 -7.19 -20.24
CA LEU A 630 8.48 -6.49 -21.30
C LEU A 630 7.57 -5.36 -20.79
N ARG A 631 7.19 -5.37 -19.51
CA ARG A 631 6.48 -4.25 -18.86
C ARG A 631 7.42 -3.12 -18.43
N GLY A 632 8.73 -3.29 -18.61
CA GLY A 632 9.74 -2.35 -18.13
C GLY A 632 10.10 -2.55 -16.67
N GLU A 633 9.66 -3.67 -16.07
CA GLU A 633 10.10 -4.07 -14.74
C GLU A 633 11.51 -4.67 -14.82
N SER A 634 12.28 -4.55 -13.74
CA SER A 634 13.58 -5.20 -13.56
C SER A 634 13.41 -6.43 -12.66
N PRO A 635 12.91 -7.59 -13.14
CA PRO A 635 12.64 -8.76 -12.30
C PRO A 635 13.89 -9.36 -11.64
N TRP A 636 15.08 -8.86 -12.00
CA TRP A 636 16.38 -9.17 -11.43
C TRP A 636 16.79 -8.24 -10.26
N GLU A 637 16.09 -7.14 -10.01
CA GLU A 637 16.37 -6.24 -8.87
C GLU A 637 15.88 -6.84 -7.54
N ASP A 638 14.82 -7.65 -7.57
CA ASP A 638 14.31 -8.38 -6.40
C ASP A 638 15.20 -9.55 -5.96
N ALA A 639 16.05 -10.03 -6.87
CA ALA A 639 16.96 -11.13 -6.60
C ALA A 639 18.27 -10.56 -6.08
N GLU A 640 18.34 -10.27 -4.78
CA GLU A 640 19.64 -10.07 -4.14
C GLU A 640 20.52 -11.26 -4.51
N SER A 641 21.60 -10.98 -5.25
CA SER A 641 22.70 -11.90 -5.49
C SER A 641 23.27 -12.28 -4.13
N THR A 642 22.64 -13.27 -3.49
CA THR A 642 23.12 -13.83 -2.25
C THR A 642 24.35 -14.61 -2.67
N GLU A 643 25.52 -14.00 -2.54
CA GLU A 643 26.76 -14.77 -2.40
C GLU A 643 26.55 -15.69 -1.19
N ARG A 644 26.08 -16.92 -1.45
CA ARG A 644 25.74 -17.89 -0.42
C ARG A 644 27.03 -18.39 0.21
N SER A 645 27.54 -17.67 1.20
CA SER A 645 28.65 -18.12 2.03
C SER A 645 28.11 -19.08 3.11
N PHE A 646 28.60 -20.32 3.14
CA PHE A 646 28.29 -21.26 4.20
C PHE A 646 29.37 -21.18 5.28
N ALA A 647 28.97 -20.80 6.51
CA ALA A 647 29.82 -20.83 7.69
C ALA A 647 29.14 -21.65 8.78
N PHE A 648 29.91 -22.43 9.53
CA PHE A 648 29.41 -23.16 10.70
C PHE A 648 30.40 -23.05 11.85
N GLU A 649 29.88 -22.95 13.08
CA GLU A 649 30.69 -23.00 14.29
C GLU A 649 30.73 -24.42 14.83
N ALA A 650 31.94 -24.96 15.02
CA ALA A 650 32.16 -26.26 15.63
C ALA A 650 32.99 -26.13 16.89
N ASP A 651 32.61 -26.88 17.93
CA ASP A 651 33.45 -27.01 19.12
C ASP A 651 34.79 -27.71 18.76
N PRO A 652 35.84 -27.57 19.60
CA PRO A 652 37.16 -28.08 19.28
C PRO A 652 37.22 -29.59 18.97
N ALA A 653 36.35 -30.41 19.57
CA ALA A 653 36.31 -31.85 19.31
C ALA A 653 35.65 -32.16 17.95
N LEU A 654 34.59 -31.44 17.61
CA LEU A 654 33.94 -31.56 16.30
C LEU A 654 34.84 -31.03 15.18
N ALA A 655 35.54 -29.91 15.40
CA ALA A 655 36.50 -29.35 14.44
C ALA A 655 37.65 -30.33 14.14
N GLU A 656 38.15 -31.06 15.15
CA GLU A 656 39.18 -32.09 14.94
C GLU A 656 38.65 -33.29 14.13
N LEU A 657 37.39 -33.71 14.37
CA LEU A 657 36.76 -34.78 13.60
C LEU A 657 36.53 -34.38 12.14
N LEU A 658 36.03 -33.18 11.89
CA LEU A 658 35.82 -32.65 10.55
C LEU A 658 37.15 -32.51 9.79
N SER A 659 38.19 -32.01 10.44
CA SER A 659 39.53 -31.91 9.83
C SER A 659 40.08 -33.27 9.35
N ARG A 660 39.77 -34.37 10.06
CA ARG A 660 40.16 -35.72 9.63
C ARG A 660 39.28 -36.21 8.47
N ALA A 661 37.98 -35.95 8.55
CA ALA A 661 37.01 -36.38 7.55
C ALA A 661 37.25 -35.70 6.18
N VAL A 662 37.63 -34.42 6.19
CA VAL A 662 38.04 -33.64 5.00
C VAL A 662 39.21 -34.29 4.28
N VAL A 663 40.27 -34.64 5.02
CA VAL A 663 41.45 -35.30 4.45
C VAL A 663 41.13 -36.69 3.89
N GLU A 664 40.23 -37.43 4.53
CA GLU A 664 39.79 -38.75 4.04
C GLU A 664 38.91 -38.68 2.79
N ALA A 665 38.20 -37.56 2.59
CA ALA A 665 37.32 -37.34 1.46
C ALA A 665 37.97 -36.59 0.28
N GLU A 666 39.22 -36.14 0.44
CA GLU A 666 39.96 -35.35 -0.56
C GLU A 666 39.31 -33.99 -0.88
N GLU A 667 38.61 -33.40 0.09
CA GLU A 667 38.00 -32.06 -0.02
C GLU A 667 38.97 -30.95 0.41
N ASP A 668 38.82 -29.74 -0.14
CA ASP A 668 39.74 -28.62 0.12
C ASP A 668 39.46 -27.94 1.48
N THR A 669 38.20 -27.94 1.94
CA THR A 669 37.79 -27.28 3.19
C THR A 669 36.76 -28.09 4.00
N ALA A 670 36.63 -27.78 5.29
CA ALA A 670 35.63 -28.41 6.15
C ALA A 670 34.21 -27.98 5.78
N GLU A 671 34.07 -26.75 5.32
CA GLU A 671 32.85 -26.14 4.81
C GLU A 671 32.36 -26.87 3.57
N GLU A 672 33.24 -27.12 2.59
CA GLU A 672 32.91 -27.87 1.37
C GLU A 672 32.52 -29.32 1.68
N TYR A 673 33.30 -29.99 2.55
CA TYR A 673 32.97 -31.34 2.99
C TYR A 673 31.61 -31.42 3.70
N VAL A 674 31.30 -30.49 4.61
CA VAL A 674 30.02 -30.46 5.32
C VAL A 674 28.88 -30.15 4.35
N LEU A 675 29.07 -29.18 3.47
CA LEU A 675 28.08 -28.78 2.49
C LEU A 675 27.75 -29.94 1.54
N ASP A 676 28.75 -30.67 1.05
CA ASP A 676 28.53 -31.82 0.18
C ASP A 676 27.84 -32.98 0.91
N ARG A 677 28.15 -33.19 2.20
CA ARG A 677 27.41 -34.17 3.01
C ARG A 677 25.96 -33.76 3.27
N ILE A 678 25.70 -32.47 3.44
CA ILE A 678 24.33 -31.96 3.55
C ILE A 678 23.60 -32.17 2.23
N LYS A 679 24.20 -31.80 1.09
CA LYS A 679 23.64 -32.01 -0.27
C LYS A 679 23.32 -33.48 -0.52
N ASP A 680 24.24 -34.39 -0.21
CA ASP A 680 24.04 -35.84 -0.28
C ASP A 680 22.87 -36.29 0.60
N ALA A 681 22.82 -35.82 1.85
CA ALA A 681 21.82 -36.23 2.84
C ALA A 681 20.41 -35.77 2.46
N ILE A 682 20.28 -34.56 1.91
CA ILE A 682 19.01 -34.06 1.42
C ILE A 682 18.74 -34.52 -0.02
N GLY A 683 19.61 -35.31 -0.65
CA GLY A 683 19.39 -35.89 -1.98
C GLY A 683 19.39 -34.87 -3.11
N LEU A 684 20.30 -33.89 -3.06
CA LEU A 684 20.65 -33.04 -4.20
C LEU A 684 21.64 -33.80 -5.09
N GLY A 685 21.12 -34.42 -6.16
CA GLY A 685 21.97 -35.09 -7.13
C GLY A 685 22.80 -34.11 -7.97
N ASN A 686 23.76 -34.63 -8.75
CA ASN A 686 24.57 -33.84 -9.68
C ASN A 686 23.82 -33.39 -10.95
N ASP A 687 22.51 -33.56 -10.99
CA ASP A 687 21.71 -33.21 -12.16
C ASP A 687 21.39 -31.71 -12.10
N ARG A 688 21.97 -30.98 -13.05
CA ARG A 688 21.83 -29.53 -13.21
C ARG A 688 20.95 -29.16 -14.39
N THR A 689 20.55 -30.12 -15.21
CA THR A 689 19.92 -29.80 -16.50
C THR A 689 18.41 -29.66 -16.38
N VAL A 690 17.88 -28.58 -16.95
CA VAL A 690 16.46 -28.34 -17.12
C VAL A 690 16.18 -28.12 -18.60
N ASP A 691 15.28 -28.92 -19.17
CA ASP A 691 14.79 -28.72 -20.53
C ASP A 691 13.64 -27.73 -20.50
N ILE A 692 13.63 -26.77 -21.42
CA ILE A 692 12.56 -25.80 -21.61
C ILE A 692 11.91 -26.07 -22.95
N ALA A 693 10.61 -26.36 -22.93
CA ALA A 693 9.83 -26.53 -24.15
C ALA A 693 9.54 -25.15 -24.76
N GLY A 694 10.21 -24.81 -25.87
CA GLY A 694 10.12 -23.48 -26.47
C GLY A 694 10.00 -23.47 -27.99
N SER A 695 9.55 -22.33 -28.51
CA SER A 695 9.70 -21.99 -29.93
C SER A 695 11.02 -21.24 -30.14
N GLU A 696 11.48 -21.12 -31.39
CA GLU A 696 12.63 -20.27 -31.72
C GLU A 696 12.45 -18.81 -31.28
N SER A 697 11.19 -18.36 -31.12
CA SER A 697 10.87 -17.02 -30.60
C SER A 697 11.23 -16.85 -29.13
N LEU A 698 11.03 -17.88 -28.31
CA LEU A 698 11.40 -17.84 -26.89
C LEU A 698 12.91 -17.65 -26.73
N ILE A 699 13.69 -18.44 -27.46
CA ILE A 699 15.15 -18.39 -27.38
C ILE A 699 15.64 -16.98 -27.71
N LYS A 700 15.08 -16.36 -28.75
CA LYS A 700 15.39 -14.96 -29.13
C LYS A 700 14.99 -13.94 -28.06
N GLN A 701 13.91 -14.19 -27.31
CA GLN A 701 13.50 -13.31 -26.22
C GLN A 701 14.45 -13.43 -25.02
N ILE A 702 14.89 -14.64 -24.67
CA ILE A 702 15.90 -14.83 -23.62
C ILE A 702 17.23 -14.19 -24.05
N ASP A 703 17.66 -14.40 -25.30
CA ASP A 703 18.85 -13.77 -25.84
C ASP A 703 18.75 -12.23 -25.81
N ALA A 704 17.57 -11.67 -26.08
CA ALA A 704 17.34 -10.23 -25.98
C ALA A 704 17.45 -9.69 -24.54
N VAL A 705 17.12 -10.50 -23.52
CA VAL A 705 17.37 -10.14 -22.12
C VAL A 705 18.87 -10.14 -21.83
N VAL A 706 19.61 -11.15 -22.30
CA VAL A 706 21.08 -11.20 -22.15
C VAL A 706 21.77 -10.04 -22.86
N GLU A 707 21.26 -9.62 -24.03
CA GLU A 707 21.80 -8.48 -24.78
C GLU A 707 21.38 -7.12 -24.21
N ASN A 708 20.42 -7.07 -23.28
CA ASN A 708 19.97 -5.83 -22.66
C ASN A 708 21.04 -5.29 -21.69
N PRO A 709 21.58 -4.07 -21.90
CA PRO A 709 22.63 -3.51 -21.04
C PRO A 709 22.20 -3.24 -19.59
N GLN A 710 20.90 -3.27 -19.28
CA GLN A 710 20.37 -3.17 -17.92
C GLN A 710 20.18 -4.53 -17.24
N SER A 711 20.20 -5.63 -18.00
CA SER A 711 20.11 -6.97 -17.43
C SER A 711 21.47 -7.35 -16.81
N PRO A 712 21.51 -7.88 -15.58
CA PRO A 712 22.74 -8.36 -14.95
C PRO A 712 23.16 -9.74 -15.49
N HIS A 713 22.32 -10.41 -16.28
CA HIS A 713 22.57 -11.76 -16.77
C HIS A 713 23.43 -11.74 -18.03
N GLU A 714 24.54 -12.47 -17.99
CA GLU A 714 25.48 -12.62 -19.09
C GLU A 714 25.17 -13.86 -19.96
N THR A 715 24.33 -14.78 -19.47
CA THR A 715 24.03 -16.04 -20.16
C THR A 715 22.55 -16.43 -20.12
N THR A 716 22.13 -17.25 -21.10
CA THR A 716 20.79 -17.87 -21.13
C THR A 716 20.51 -18.69 -19.88
N ASP A 717 21.53 -19.39 -19.36
CA ASP A 717 21.42 -20.22 -18.16
C ASP A 717 21.08 -19.36 -16.92
N GLU A 718 21.72 -18.18 -16.79
CA GLU A 718 21.46 -17.24 -15.70
C GLU A 718 20.04 -16.66 -15.76
N VAL A 719 19.53 -16.31 -16.95
CA VAL A 719 18.15 -15.84 -17.10
C VAL A 719 17.15 -16.91 -16.67
N VAL A 720 17.37 -18.16 -17.08
CA VAL A 720 16.47 -19.26 -16.69
C VAL A 720 16.60 -19.59 -15.21
N GLN A 721 17.83 -19.62 -14.69
CA GLN A 721 18.11 -19.78 -13.27
C GLN A 721 17.32 -18.76 -12.46
N ALA A 722 17.44 -17.48 -12.79
CA ALA A 722 16.74 -16.40 -12.10
C ALA A 722 15.22 -16.54 -12.22
N ALA A 723 14.71 -16.88 -13.40
CA ALA A 723 13.29 -17.10 -13.61
C ALA A 723 12.75 -18.25 -12.74
N VAL A 724 13.46 -19.39 -12.70
CA VAL A 724 13.05 -20.55 -11.91
C VAL A 724 13.22 -20.27 -10.41
N GLU A 725 14.35 -19.68 -9.99
CA GLU A 725 14.60 -19.25 -8.60
C GLU A 725 13.49 -18.34 -8.09
N ARG A 726 13.12 -17.32 -8.87
CA ARG A 726 12.04 -16.39 -8.53
C ARG A 726 10.73 -17.14 -8.27
N VAL A 727 10.40 -18.17 -9.05
CA VAL A 727 9.16 -18.92 -8.81
C VAL A 727 9.27 -19.85 -7.60
N VAL A 728 10.39 -20.57 -7.43
CA VAL A 728 10.52 -21.61 -6.39
C VAL A 728 10.94 -21.08 -5.02
N LEU A 729 11.49 -19.87 -4.94
CA LEU A 729 11.83 -19.21 -3.68
C LEU A 729 10.74 -18.24 -3.21
N SER A 730 9.83 -17.85 -4.12
CA SER A 730 8.69 -16.99 -3.81
C SER A 730 7.38 -17.76 -3.61
N GLY A 731 7.43 -19.10 -3.56
CA GLY A 731 6.31 -20.00 -3.25
C GLY A 731 6.66 -20.84 -2.04
#